data_AF-A0AAN0JMV4-F1
#
_entry.id   AF-A0AAN0JMV4-F1
#
_cell.length_a   1.000
_cell.length_b   1.000
_cell.length_c   1.000
_cell.angle_alpha   90.00
_cell.angle_beta   90.00
_cell.angle_gamma   90.00
#
_symmetry.space_group_name_H-M   'P 1'
#
loop_
_entity.id
_entity.type
_entity.pdbx_description
1 polymer ?
#
loop_
_entity_poly.entity_id
_entity_poly.type
_entity_poly.pdbx_seq_one_letter_code
_entity_poly.pdbx_strand_id
1 'polypeptide(L)'
;MAKLVVQPFLHIWDCGGQPVFLEILPAFLTPRTMFLLLFDASKDIKERWQSRQNTPDGEMLFDEVVNESTSDLMAKWMSTIHSHLVKHNKDDTSPSLYCIGTRGDKLKAKWKRNQVKKQIQFLFEKKEFSDLIKDVLIIDNTTSGRGEKEDPSIKKLRKAIGDFIEKLVVPTPVNWVLFRKAFQELKQNVISVSDAIAIGVACHIPATDVPEVLKFYHELGAVLYYPQIECLKNKVILNPKWFVDTIGKVFTLEGCEEGWSGTRRWYVLRNNGVLVQPLYQEVWQSSGIDPEEIIELLVHFRLAAQVQTELYDSRFKQYFLPAVLPGYTGDPNEVRPGFKLRASPVHITFSTGYVPPGFFTRLATAVATNANVELNFESDYTYAVPASGFFNQLLNRTSKVEIRSIYRNRVCFSYGHPSDDFVLTDVNKAIQIDVLRYAPESSHPVSLKLVCQKILKLLDECCQKVEKTLHHGHNPHQSSRRIQYVCQCSPSSDIHYIQDIGAEKTSSDPVYCKMERIPRSLTIKESLWFKEERKNLEKETPPALKDANNDDTIPKTKSANEASHSSITQISKSKDDQQKVLLSIRNLAEILEVLKDGHFQTTKWIDLGLHLGLFYDDLKTIETRYNRDPDQCLRECLASWLKGSFEATWDRLAIAVGKVGETTAATYIRSRKELK
;
A
#
# COMPACT_ATOMS: atom_id res chain seq x y z
N MET A 1 -54.00 13.44 5.26
CA MET A 1 -52.71 12.81 4.91
C MET A 1 -52.48 11.66 5.88
N ALA A 2 -52.31 10.43 5.39
CA ALA A 2 -51.94 9.30 6.26
C ALA A 2 -50.57 9.61 6.89
N LYS A 3 -50.45 9.44 8.20
CA LYS A 3 -49.20 9.66 8.92
C LYS A 3 -48.21 8.58 8.45
N LEU A 4 -47.12 8.98 7.79
CA LEU A 4 -46.05 8.05 7.40
C LEU A 4 -45.53 7.36 8.66
N VAL A 5 -45.74 6.05 8.76
CA VAL A 5 -45.16 5.23 9.83
C VAL A 5 -43.73 4.93 9.43
N VAL A 6 -42.77 5.59 10.08
CA VAL A 6 -41.35 5.30 9.88
C VAL A 6 -41.03 3.99 10.60
N GLN A 7 -40.75 2.93 9.83
CA GLN A 7 -40.16 1.72 10.38
C GLN A 7 -38.65 1.78 10.18
N PRO A 8 -37.85 1.90 11.26
CA PRO A 8 -36.40 1.94 11.13
C PRO A 8 -35.89 0.61 10.59
N PHE A 9 -35.06 0.70 9.56
CA PHE A 9 -34.43 -0.44 8.94
C PHE A 9 -32.92 -0.21 8.91
N LEU A 10 -32.19 -1.07 9.62
CA LEU A 10 -30.73 -0.96 9.78
C LEU A 10 -30.09 -2.32 9.48
N HIS A 11 -29.08 -2.31 8.60
CA HIS A 11 -28.13 -3.40 8.44
C HIS A 11 -26.78 -2.96 8.97
N ILE A 12 -26.22 -3.74 9.89
CA ILE A 12 -24.89 -3.51 10.44
C ILE A 12 -23.96 -4.52 9.78
N TRP A 13 -22.94 -4.00 9.10
CA TRP A 13 -21.86 -4.79 8.53
C TRP A 13 -20.64 -4.64 9.42
N ASP A 14 -20.25 -5.72 10.09
CA ASP A 14 -18.94 -5.83 10.72
C ASP A 14 -18.02 -6.55 9.75
N CYS A 15 -17.13 -5.79 9.15
CA CYS A 15 -16.26 -6.28 8.09
C CYS A 15 -14.93 -6.83 8.63
N GLY A 16 -14.80 -6.94 9.96
CA GLY A 16 -13.58 -7.37 10.61
C GLY A 16 -12.42 -6.38 10.41
N GLY A 17 -11.27 -6.77 10.95
CA GLY A 17 -10.00 -6.03 10.82
C GLY A 17 -8.93 -6.87 10.14
N GLN A 18 -9.27 -7.84 9.29
CA GLN A 18 -8.26 -8.58 8.55
C GLN A 18 -7.91 -7.81 7.28
N PRO A 19 -6.62 -7.61 6.96
CA PRO A 19 -6.21 -6.86 5.76
C PRO A 19 -6.89 -7.35 4.48
N VAL A 20 -7.10 -8.66 4.36
CA VAL A 20 -7.73 -9.29 3.20
C VAL A 20 -9.17 -8.79 2.97
N PHE A 21 -9.99 -8.74 4.03
CA PHE A 21 -11.35 -8.24 3.90
C PHE A 21 -11.38 -6.76 3.56
N LEU A 22 -10.45 -5.99 4.12
CA LEU A 22 -10.37 -4.56 3.84
C LEU A 22 -10.12 -4.27 2.34
N GLU A 23 -9.53 -5.19 1.59
CA GLU A 23 -9.34 -5.05 0.15
C GLU A 23 -10.57 -5.43 -0.69
N ILE A 24 -11.42 -6.35 -0.24
CA ILE A 24 -12.60 -6.78 -0.99
C ILE A 24 -13.79 -5.85 -0.78
N LEU A 25 -13.89 -5.26 0.41
CA LEU A 25 -15.00 -4.41 0.85
C LEU A 25 -15.37 -3.25 -0.08
N PRO A 26 -14.44 -2.58 -0.78
CA PRO A 26 -14.80 -1.55 -1.76
C PRO A 26 -15.83 -2.02 -2.81
N ALA A 27 -15.90 -3.31 -3.12
CA ALA A 27 -16.88 -3.87 -4.07
C ALA A 27 -18.33 -3.93 -3.52
N PHE A 28 -18.52 -3.73 -2.22
CA PHE A 28 -19.81 -3.80 -1.52
C PHE A 28 -20.27 -2.45 -0.96
N LEU A 29 -19.52 -1.36 -1.21
CA LEU A 29 -19.84 -0.05 -0.68
C LEU A 29 -21.02 0.58 -1.41
N THR A 30 -22.03 1.02 -0.65
CA THR A 30 -23.19 1.74 -1.19
C THR A 30 -23.29 3.16 -0.59
N PRO A 31 -23.87 4.13 -1.32
CA PRO A 31 -23.85 5.54 -0.92
C PRO A 31 -24.68 5.87 0.32
N ARG A 32 -25.77 5.13 0.59
CA ARG A 32 -26.69 5.36 1.72
C ARG A 32 -26.20 4.71 3.02
N THR A 33 -24.93 4.91 3.34
CA THR A 33 -24.25 4.20 4.43
C THR A 33 -23.63 5.17 5.44
N MET A 34 -23.77 4.87 6.73
CA MET A 34 -22.98 5.49 7.80
C MET A 34 -21.77 4.61 8.09
N PHE A 35 -20.58 5.21 8.01
CA PHE A 35 -19.30 4.55 8.29
C PHE A 35 -18.82 4.86 9.70
N LEU A 36 -18.50 3.80 10.45
CA LEU A 36 -17.88 3.89 11.77
C LEU A 36 -16.46 3.35 11.69
N LEU A 37 -15.47 4.24 11.60
CA LEU A 37 -14.06 3.84 11.59
C LEU A 37 -13.56 3.68 13.02
N LEU A 38 -13.34 2.43 13.43
CA LEU A 38 -12.91 2.08 14.78
C LEU A 38 -11.37 2.09 14.87
N PHE A 39 -10.82 2.67 15.94
CA PHE A 39 -9.39 2.57 16.27
C PHE A 39 -9.17 2.43 17.78
N ASP A 40 -7.98 1.99 18.19
CA ASP A 40 -7.62 1.87 19.61
C ASP A 40 -7.04 3.20 20.11
N ALA A 41 -7.82 3.98 20.87
CA ALA A 41 -7.37 5.29 21.34
C ALA A 41 -6.26 5.23 22.39
N SER A 42 -5.97 4.04 22.93
CA SER A 42 -4.92 3.84 23.93
C SER A 42 -3.52 3.67 23.33
N LYS A 43 -3.42 3.53 22.01
CA LYS A 43 -2.15 3.35 21.27
C LYS A 43 -1.79 4.59 20.47
N ASP A 44 -0.52 4.73 20.12
CA ASP A 44 -0.11 5.74 19.16
C ASP A 44 -0.66 5.38 17.77
N ILE A 45 -1.36 6.33 17.15
CA ILE A 45 -1.96 6.13 15.83
C ILE A 45 -0.91 5.97 14.72
N LYS A 46 0.32 6.44 14.96
CA LYS A 46 1.45 6.29 14.04
C LYS A 46 2.13 4.93 14.14
N GLU A 47 1.84 4.14 15.16
CA GLU A 47 2.35 2.77 15.26
C GLU A 47 1.78 1.89 14.14
N ARG A 48 2.61 0.94 13.70
CA ARG A 48 2.22 -0.07 12.72
C ARG A 48 1.05 -0.87 13.24
N TRP A 49 0.08 -1.07 12.36
CA TRP A 49 -1.10 -1.84 12.66
C TRP A 49 -0.77 -3.33 12.70
N GLN A 50 -1.29 -4.01 13.71
CA GLN A 50 -1.22 -5.46 13.86
C GLN A 50 -2.64 -5.99 13.92
N SER A 51 -2.98 -6.86 12.98
CA SER A 51 -4.30 -7.49 12.98
C SER A 51 -4.41 -8.49 14.14
N ARG A 52 -5.61 -8.56 14.71
CA ARG A 52 -5.93 -9.40 15.86
C ARG A 52 -7.17 -10.19 15.51
N GLN A 53 -7.07 -11.50 15.63
CA GLN A 53 -8.21 -12.39 15.48
C GLN A 53 -8.49 -13.04 16.83
N ASN A 54 -9.77 -13.08 17.21
CA ASN A 54 -10.21 -13.91 18.31
C ASN A 54 -10.72 -15.22 17.70
N THR A 55 -10.17 -16.35 18.13
CA THR A 55 -10.69 -17.66 17.73
C THR A 55 -12.06 -17.88 18.37
N PRO A 56 -12.88 -18.81 17.83
CA PRO A 56 -14.15 -19.21 18.45
C PRO A 56 -13.98 -19.65 19.92
N ASP A 57 -12.81 -20.19 20.27
CA ASP A 57 -12.46 -20.64 21.62
C ASP A 57 -12.00 -19.50 22.56
N GLY A 58 -11.97 -18.26 22.06
CA GLY A 58 -11.60 -17.07 22.83
C GLY A 58 -10.09 -16.82 22.94
N GLU A 59 -9.26 -17.59 22.23
CA GLU A 59 -7.82 -17.31 22.14
C GLU A 59 -7.55 -16.13 21.19
N MET A 60 -6.57 -15.30 21.56
CA MET A 60 -6.15 -14.17 20.72
C MET A 60 -4.99 -14.60 19.83
N LEU A 61 -5.26 -14.71 18.53
CA LEU A 61 -4.23 -14.87 17.52
C LEU A 61 -3.77 -13.49 17.03
N PHE A 62 -2.46 -13.28 17.09
CA PHE A 62 -1.83 -12.13 16.48
C PHE A 62 -1.46 -12.50 15.05
N ASP A 63 -2.07 -11.79 14.11
CA ASP A 63 -1.80 -11.96 12.70
C ASP A 63 -0.61 -11.09 12.27
N GLU A 64 -0.44 -10.93 10.96
CA GLU A 64 0.56 -10.04 10.35
C GLU A 64 0.58 -8.61 10.94
N VAL A 65 1.81 -8.11 11.18
CA VAL A 65 2.09 -6.68 11.35
C VAL A 65 2.24 -6.06 9.97
N VAL A 66 1.25 -5.28 9.55
CA VAL A 66 1.26 -4.67 8.21
C VAL A 66 2.27 -3.51 8.12
N ASN A 67 2.55 -3.07 6.90
CA ASN A 67 3.41 -1.91 6.63
C ASN A 67 2.72 -0.54 6.75
N GLU A 68 1.60 -0.50 7.47
CA GLU A 68 0.75 0.67 7.56
C GLU A 68 0.57 1.08 9.02
N SER A 69 0.62 2.38 9.29
CA SER A 69 0.18 2.89 10.59
C SER A 69 -1.34 2.87 10.70
N THR A 70 -1.88 2.91 11.92
CA THR A 70 -3.33 3.05 12.12
C THR A 70 -3.86 4.31 11.42
N SER A 71 -3.10 5.41 11.44
CA SER A 71 -3.47 6.65 10.75
C SER A 71 -3.49 6.51 9.23
N ASP A 72 -2.54 5.77 8.65
CA ASP A 72 -2.48 5.56 7.21
C ASP A 72 -3.67 4.71 6.76
N LEU A 73 -3.99 3.63 7.49
CA LEU A 73 -5.14 2.78 7.18
C LEU A 73 -6.46 3.57 7.28
N MET A 74 -6.64 4.37 8.33
CA MET A 74 -7.81 5.24 8.47
C MET A 74 -7.91 6.23 7.30
N ALA A 75 -6.81 6.87 6.93
CA ALA A 75 -6.78 7.83 5.81
C ALA A 75 -7.07 7.16 4.46
N LYS A 76 -6.52 5.96 4.23
CA LYS A 76 -6.80 5.09 3.08
C LYS A 76 -8.30 4.80 2.96
N TRP A 77 -8.96 4.44 4.06
CA TRP A 77 -10.40 4.21 4.09
C TRP A 77 -11.24 5.45 3.84
N MET A 78 -10.91 6.57 4.50
CA MET A 78 -11.59 7.85 4.27
C MET A 78 -11.44 8.31 2.81
N SER A 79 -10.23 8.15 2.25
CA SER A 79 -9.93 8.41 0.84
C SER A 79 -10.79 7.58 -0.10
N THR A 80 -10.99 6.30 0.22
CA THR A 80 -11.85 5.38 -0.55
C THR A 80 -13.30 5.85 -0.50
N ILE A 81 -13.86 6.05 0.69
CA ILE A 81 -15.25 6.48 0.86
C ILE A 81 -15.50 7.81 0.12
N HIS A 82 -14.59 8.78 0.28
CA HIS A 82 -14.68 10.06 -0.39
C HIS A 82 -14.64 9.94 -1.92
N SER A 83 -13.67 9.18 -2.45
CA SER A 83 -13.50 9.05 -3.90
C SER A 83 -14.63 8.27 -4.56
N HIS A 84 -15.12 7.20 -3.91
CA HIS A 84 -16.13 6.31 -4.48
C HIS A 84 -17.56 6.83 -4.28
N LEU A 85 -17.88 7.37 -3.10
CA LEU A 85 -19.26 7.65 -2.71
C LEU A 85 -19.61 9.15 -2.64
N VAL A 86 -18.64 10.06 -2.51
CA VAL A 86 -18.92 11.51 -2.37
C VAL A 86 -18.79 12.25 -3.70
N LYS A 87 -17.74 12.00 -4.49
CA LYS A 87 -17.54 12.70 -5.79
C LYS A 87 -18.66 12.48 -6.81
N HIS A 88 -19.50 11.47 -6.60
CA HIS A 88 -20.54 11.06 -7.55
C HIS A 88 -21.98 11.35 -7.08
N ASN A 89 -22.18 11.78 -5.83
CA ASN A 89 -23.51 12.11 -5.31
C ASN A 89 -23.72 13.63 -5.30
N LYS A 90 -24.66 14.13 -6.11
CA LYS A 90 -25.11 15.52 -6.09
C LYS A 90 -26.30 15.76 -5.14
N ASP A 91 -26.83 14.68 -4.55
CA ASP A 91 -28.00 14.70 -3.66
C ASP A 91 -27.59 14.65 -2.18
N ASP A 92 -28.48 15.10 -1.29
CA ASP A 92 -28.33 15.17 0.18
C ASP A 92 -28.08 13.80 0.88
N THR A 93 -27.99 12.70 0.12
CA THR A 93 -27.72 11.33 0.60
C THR A 93 -26.23 11.00 0.72
N SER A 94 -25.39 11.99 1.04
CA SER A 94 -23.95 11.79 1.20
C SER A 94 -23.64 10.84 2.38
N PRO A 95 -22.63 9.97 2.26
CA PRO A 95 -22.22 9.09 3.35
C PRO A 95 -21.80 9.91 4.57
N SER A 96 -22.08 9.39 5.78
CA SER A 96 -21.67 10.01 7.04
C SER A 96 -20.58 9.18 7.69
N LEU A 97 -19.49 9.80 8.15
CA LEU A 97 -18.37 9.09 8.78
C LEU A 97 -18.10 9.57 10.19
N TYR A 98 -17.90 8.63 11.11
CA TYR A 98 -17.44 8.87 12.47
C TYR A 98 -16.17 8.10 12.75
N CYS A 99 -15.19 8.77 13.35
CA CYS A 99 -14.00 8.11 13.89
C CYS A 99 -14.25 7.77 15.35
N ILE A 100 -14.19 6.48 15.69
CA ILE A 100 -14.48 5.98 17.03
C ILE A 100 -13.20 5.42 17.65
N GLY A 101 -12.64 6.17 18.60
CA GLY A 101 -11.54 5.72 19.43
C GLY A 101 -12.05 4.86 20.58
N THR A 102 -11.81 3.56 20.53
CA THR A 102 -12.15 2.58 21.57
C THR A 102 -11.15 2.60 22.72
N ARG A 103 -11.45 1.87 23.81
CA ARG A 103 -10.66 1.78 25.04
C ARG A 103 -10.43 3.12 25.75
N GLY A 104 -11.46 3.98 25.76
CA GLY A 104 -11.44 5.25 26.47
C GLY A 104 -11.20 5.09 27.99
N ASP A 105 -11.51 3.93 28.58
CA ASP A 105 -11.20 3.56 29.97
C ASP A 105 -9.71 3.65 30.30
N LYS A 106 -8.84 3.28 29.34
CA LYS A 106 -7.39 3.37 29.50
C LYS A 106 -6.88 4.81 29.49
N LEU A 107 -7.66 5.73 28.92
CA LEU A 107 -7.40 7.16 28.93
C LEU A 107 -8.09 7.80 30.15
N LYS A 108 -7.59 7.47 31.35
CA LYS A 108 -8.17 7.85 32.65
C LYS A 108 -8.49 9.35 32.79
N ALA A 109 -7.69 10.22 32.16
CA ALA A 109 -7.86 11.66 32.23
C ALA A 109 -8.59 12.20 30.99
N LYS A 110 -9.63 13.04 31.22
CA LYS A 110 -10.44 13.67 30.15
C LYS A 110 -9.59 14.42 29.13
N TRP A 111 -8.52 15.09 29.56
CA TRP A 111 -7.62 15.82 28.67
C TRP A 111 -6.89 14.91 27.68
N LYS A 112 -6.56 13.65 28.05
CA LYS A 112 -5.93 12.67 27.14
C LYS A 112 -6.89 12.29 26.02
N ARG A 113 -8.16 12.04 26.35
CA ARG A 113 -9.21 11.79 25.34
C ARG A 113 -9.36 12.97 24.39
N ASN A 114 -9.36 14.20 24.92
CA ASN A 114 -9.41 15.42 24.11
C ASN A 114 -8.15 15.61 23.24
N GLN A 115 -6.98 15.21 23.73
CA GLN A 115 -5.74 15.27 22.96
C GLN A 115 -5.79 14.32 21.76
N VAL A 116 -6.18 13.06 21.96
CA VAL A 116 -6.33 12.09 20.86
C VAL A 116 -7.35 12.62 19.85
N LYS A 117 -8.50 13.13 20.32
CA LYS A 117 -9.51 13.75 19.45
C LYS A 117 -8.93 14.87 18.58
N LYS A 118 -8.20 15.81 19.18
CA LYS A 118 -7.55 16.92 18.47
C LYS A 118 -6.47 16.43 17.50
N GLN A 119 -5.72 15.39 17.86
CA GLN A 119 -4.72 14.79 16.98
C GLN A 119 -5.37 14.25 15.69
N ILE A 120 -6.46 13.48 15.80
CA ILE A 120 -7.20 12.98 14.62
C ILE A 120 -7.71 14.13 13.75
N GLN A 121 -8.34 15.13 14.38
CA GLN A 121 -8.88 16.29 13.66
C GLN A 121 -7.77 17.02 12.91
N PHE A 122 -6.64 17.29 13.57
CA PHE A 122 -5.49 17.97 12.96
C PHE A 122 -4.84 17.15 11.83
N LEU A 123 -4.71 15.83 12.00
CA LEU A 123 -4.14 14.94 10.99
C LEU A 123 -4.90 14.99 9.66
N PHE A 124 -6.21 15.18 9.72
CA PHE A 124 -7.09 15.12 8.55
C PHE A 124 -7.68 16.47 8.12
N GLU A 125 -7.45 17.56 8.86
CA GLU A 125 -8.03 18.90 8.63
C GLU A 125 -7.85 19.40 7.19
N LYS A 126 -6.66 19.20 6.60
CA LYS A 126 -6.29 19.70 5.26
C LYS A 126 -6.45 18.67 4.14
N LYS A 127 -7.15 17.57 4.39
CA LYS A 127 -7.36 16.50 3.39
C LYS A 127 -8.64 16.74 2.61
N GLU A 128 -8.68 16.33 1.34
CA GLU A 128 -9.89 16.45 0.50
C GLU A 128 -11.12 15.79 1.13
N PHE A 129 -10.92 14.75 1.96
CA PHE A 129 -11.98 14.01 2.61
C PHE A 129 -12.34 14.52 4.02
N SER A 130 -11.83 15.67 4.46
CA SER A 130 -12.07 16.18 5.83
C SER A 130 -13.55 16.38 6.13
N ASP A 131 -14.32 16.89 5.16
CA ASP A 131 -15.76 17.20 5.28
C ASP A 131 -16.64 15.95 5.48
N LEU A 132 -16.10 14.76 5.17
CA LEU A 132 -16.75 13.48 5.41
C LEU A 132 -16.82 13.16 6.91
N ILE A 133 -15.85 13.61 7.69
CA ILE A 133 -15.71 13.31 9.12
C ILE A 133 -16.68 14.18 9.92
N LYS A 134 -17.78 13.59 10.40
CA LYS A 134 -18.79 14.31 11.20
C LYS A 134 -18.34 14.56 12.63
N ASP A 135 -17.70 13.57 13.25
CA ASP A 135 -17.10 13.74 14.57
C ASP A 135 -16.04 12.66 14.85
N VAL A 136 -15.21 12.95 15.86
CA VAL A 136 -14.29 11.99 16.47
C VAL A 136 -14.75 11.77 17.92
N LEU A 137 -15.11 10.52 18.25
CA LEU A 137 -15.62 10.14 19.57
C LEU A 137 -14.63 9.18 20.23
N ILE A 138 -14.22 9.49 21.46
CA ILE A 138 -13.37 8.59 22.26
C ILE A 138 -14.26 7.95 23.33
N ILE A 139 -14.48 6.66 23.19
CA ILE A 139 -15.51 5.91 23.90
C ILE A 139 -14.87 4.94 24.91
N ASP A 140 -15.34 5.01 26.16
CA ASP A 140 -15.19 3.91 27.11
C ASP A 140 -16.24 2.83 26.83
N ASN A 141 -15.84 1.84 26.02
CA ASN A 141 -16.71 0.74 25.61
C ASN A 141 -16.97 -0.27 26.75
N THR A 142 -16.30 -0.18 27.90
CA THR A 142 -16.57 -1.07 29.06
C THR A 142 -17.88 -0.72 29.79
N THR A 143 -18.37 0.49 29.56
CA THR A 143 -19.59 1.04 30.17
C THR A 143 -20.84 0.89 29.30
N SER A 144 -20.71 0.29 28.11
CA SER A 144 -21.83 0.11 27.18
C SER A 144 -23.00 -0.63 27.83
N GLY A 145 -24.22 -0.13 27.62
CA GLY A 145 -25.43 -0.76 28.16
C GLY A 145 -25.66 -0.55 29.67
N ARG A 146 -24.80 0.20 30.37
CA ARG A 146 -24.92 0.44 31.83
C ARG A 146 -25.83 1.62 32.22
N GLY A 147 -26.79 1.98 31.36
CA GLY A 147 -27.79 3.01 31.63
C GLY A 147 -27.20 4.40 31.92
N GLU A 148 -27.45 4.94 33.11
CA GLU A 148 -26.92 6.25 33.51
C GLU A 148 -25.39 6.30 33.59
N LYS A 149 -24.75 5.17 33.91
CA LYS A 149 -23.28 5.04 33.99
C LYS A 149 -22.59 4.83 32.64
N GLU A 150 -23.35 4.76 31.55
CA GLU A 150 -22.81 4.64 30.19
C GLU A 150 -22.07 5.92 29.76
N ASP A 151 -20.92 5.76 29.11
CA ASP A 151 -20.14 6.88 28.55
C ASP A 151 -21.05 7.79 27.70
N PRO A 152 -21.09 9.11 27.98
CA PRO A 152 -21.93 10.06 27.23
C PRO A 152 -21.67 10.05 25.71
N SER A 153 -20.47 9.66 25.28
CA SER A 153 -20.09 9.55 23.87
C SER A 153 -20.83 8.43 23.16
N ILE A 154 -21.21 7.35 23.87
CA ILE A 154 -22.06 6.28 23.33
C ILE A 154 -23.48 6.80 23.13
N LYS A 155 -24.01 7.57 24.08
CA LYS A 155 -25.33 8.22 23.94
C LYS A 155 -25.34 9.17 22.75
N LYS A 156 -24.26 9.95 22.56
CA LYS A 156 -24.08 10.82 21.40
C LYS A 156 -24.04 10.02 20.09
N LEU A 157 -23.31 8.90 20.04
CA LEU A 157 -23.26 8.03 18.87
C LEU A 157 -24.64 7.43 18.55
N ARG A 158 -25.36 6.94 19.56
CA ARG A 158 -26.73 6.40 19.40
C ARG A 158 -27.68 7.45 18.84
N LYS A 159 -27.59 8.70 19.33
CA LYS A 159 -28.34 9.82 18.79
C LYS A 159 -27.98 10.09 17.33
N ALA A 160 -26.69 10.15 17.00
CA ALA A 160 -26.23 10.38 15.62
C ALA A 160 -26.74 9.30 14.63
N ILE A 161 -26.76 8.03 15.06
CA ILE A 161 -27.35 6.93 14.28
C ILE A 161 -28.85 7.15 14.10
N GLY A 162 -29.57 7.51 15.16
CA GLY A 162 -31.00 7.85 15.09
C GLY A 162 -31.29 9.00 14.12
N ASP A 163 -30.57 10.12 14.28
CA ASP A 163 -30.70 11.31 13.43
C ASP A 163 -30.39 10.97 11.94
N PHE A 164 -29.47 10.05 11.68
CA PHE A 164 -29.17 9.59 10.32
C PHE A 164 -30.30 8.73 9.73
N ILE A 165 -30.87 7.81 10.52
CA ILE A 165 -32.02 6.99 10.11
C ILE A 165 -33.23 7.89 9.79
N GLU A 166 -33.47 8.91 10.60
CA GLU A 166 -34.57 9.86 10.38
C GLU A 166 -34.38 10.74 9.14
N LYS A 167 -33.13 10.99 8.73
CA LYS A 167 -32.83 11.71 7.48
C LYS A 167 -33.02 10.84 6.24
N LEU A 168 -32.76 9.55 6.33
CA LEU A 168 -32.87 8.61 5.20
C LEU A 168 -34.25 7.93 5.11
N VAL A 169 -35.31 8.73 5.24
CA VAL A 169 -36.68 8.22 5.05
C VAL A 169 -37.01 8.16 3.56
N VAL A 170 -37.14 6.94 3.05
CA VAL A 170 -37.55 6.69 1.66
C VAL A 170 -39.01 6.25 1.64
N PRO A 171 -39.92 7.00 1.00
CA PRO A 171 -41.28 6.53 0.76
C PRO A 171 -41.25 5.21 -0.01
N THR A 172 -41.63 4.12 0.67
CA THR A 172 -41.55 2.77 0.11
C THR A 172 -42.96 2.18 0.02
N PRO A 173 -43.36 1.67 -1.16
CA PRO A 173 -44.63 0.98 -1.32
C PRO A 173 -44.80 -0.22 -0.36
N VAL A 174 -46.01 -0.42 0.17
CA VAL A 174 -46.28 -1.50 1.14
C VAL A 174 -46.04 -2.89 0.52
N ASN A 175 -46.32 -3.06 -0.77
CA ASN A 175 -46.03 -4.29 -1.49
C ASN A 175 -44.52 -4.61 -1.57
N TRP A 176 -43.64 -3.60 -1.61
CA TRP A 176 -42.18 -3.82 -1.57
C TRP A 176 -41.75 -4.32 -0.19
N VAL A 177 -42.34 -3.76 0.88
CA VAL A 177 -42.11 -4.24 2.25
C VAL A 177 -42.56 -5.69 2.41
N LEU A 178 -43.75 -6.04 1.88
CA LEU A 178 -44.26 -7.41 1.88
C LEU A 178 -43.33 -8.36 1.10
N PHE A 179 -42.89 -7.95 -0.08
CA PHE A 179 -41.94 -8.69 -0.91
C PHE A 179 -40.64 -9.01 -0.17
N ARG A 180 -40.08 -8.02 0.51
CA ARG A 180 -38.91 -8.24 1.36
C ARG A 180 -39.19 -9.20 2.52
N LYS A 181 -40.36 -9.09 3.16
CA LYS A 181 -40.73 -10.02 4.24
C LYS A 181 -40.82 -11.45 3.73
N ALA A 182 -41.38 -11.66 2.54
CA ALA A 182 -41.38 -12.97 1.90
C ALA A 182 -39.94 -13.51 1.70
N PHE A 183 -39.01 -12.66 1.25
CA PHE A 183 -37.60 -13.04 1.10
C PHE A 183 -36.95 -13.48 2.43
N GLN A 184 -37.28 -12.82 3.54
CA GLN A 184 -36.73 -13.14 4.87
C GLN A 184 -37.18 -14.51 5.40
N GLU A 185 -38.33 -15.01 4.94
CA GLU A 185 -38.87 -16.31 5.34
C GLU A 185 -38.34 -17.47 4.47
N LEU A 186 -37.61 -17.17 3.38
CA LEU A 186 -36.99 -18.19 2.54
C LEU A 186 -35.80 -18.82 3.26
N LYS A 187 -35.70 -20.15 3.16
CA LYS A 187 -34.56 -20.91 3.70
C LYS A 187 -33.34 -20.90 2.75
N GLN A 188 -33.58 -20.56 1.49
CA GLN A 188 -32.58 -20.51 0.45
C GLN A 188 -31.71 -19.25 0.60
N ASN A 189 -30.40 -19.38 0.35
CA ASN A 189 -29.51 -18.23 0.30
C ASN A 189 -29.51 -17.54 -1.07
N VAL A 190 -29.93 -18.24 -2.12
CA VAL A 190 -29.93 -17.79 -3.51
C VAL A 190 -31.21 -18.28 -4.18
N ILE A 191 -31.83 -17.41 -4.98
CA ILE A 191 -32.98 -17.75 -5.84
C ILE A 191 -32.74 -17.25 -7.26
N SER A 192 -33.54 -17.73 -8.22
CA SER A 192 -33.50 -17.17 -9.57
C SER A 192 -34.22 -15.82 -9.63
N VAL A 193 -33.87 -14.99 -10.61
CA VAL A 193 -34.63 -13.75 -10.91
C VAL A 193 -36.07 -14.08 -11.30
N SER A 194 -36.32 -15.22 -11.95
CA SER A 194 -37.69 -15.67 -12.27
C SER A 194 -38.50 -15.94 -11.01
N ASP A 195 -37.92 -16.59 -10.00
CA ASP A 195 -38.58 -16.83 -8.71
C ASP A 195 -38.82 -15.51 -7.97
N ALA A 196 -37.84 -14.60 -8.00
CA ALA A 196 -38.00 -13.25 -7.46
C ALA A 196 -39.17 -12.52 -8.14
N ILE A 197 -39.30 -12.61 -9.47
CA ILE A 197 -40.43 -12.03 -10.21
C ILE A 197 -41.76 -12.67 -9.77
N ALA A 198 -41.82 -13.99 -9.66
CA ALA A 198 -43.04 -14.69 -9.22
C ALA A 198 -43.46 -14.26 -7.80
N ILE A 199 -42.52 -14.15 -6.87
CA ILE A 199 -42.78 -13.67 -5.50
C ILE A 199 -43.23 -12.20 -5.54
N GLY A 200 -42.61 -11.37 -6.37
CA GLY A 200 -42.98 -9.97 -6.55
C GLY A 200 -44.42 -9.81 -7.04
N VAL A 201 -44.80 -10.59 -8.05
CA VAL A 201 -46.17 -10.63 -8.58
C VAL A 201 -47.16 -11.09 -7.51
N ALA A 202 -46.83 -12.11 -6.72
CA ALA A 202 -47.65 -12.56 -5.60
C ALA A 202 -47.80 -11.48 -4.51
N CYS A 203 -46.83 -10.58 -4.37
CA CYS A 203 -46.90 -9.42 -3.50
C CYS A 203 -47.57 -8.19 -4.14
N HIS A 204 -48.16 -8.32 -5.34
CA HIS A 204 -48.75 -7.23 -6.12
C HIS A 204 -47.74 -6.18 -6.62
N ILE A 205 -46.52 -6.60 -6.98
CA ILE A 205 -45.54 -5.79 -7.72
C ILE A 205 -45.61 -6.20 -9.20
N PRO A 206 -45.71 -5.27 -10.16
CA PRO A 206 -45.64 -5.61 -11.58
C PRO A 206 -44.33 -6.34 -11.91
N ALA A 207 -44.39 -7.40 -12.72
CA ALA A 207 -43.21 -8.20 -13.05
C ALA A 207 -42.05 -7.38 -13.63
N THR A 208 -42.36 -6.33 -14.39
CA THR A 208 -41.40 -5.38 -14.97
C THR A 208 -40.64 -4.55 -13.93
N ASP A 209 -41.23 -4.37 -12.75
CA ASP A 209 -40.71 -3.47 -11.72
C ASP A 209 -39.84 -4.22 -10.71
N VAL A 210 -39.99 -5.55 -10.61
CA VAL A 210 -39.24 -6.38 -9.65
C VAL A 210 -37.72 -6.21 -9.77
N PRO A 211 -37.09 -6.17 -10.97
CA PRO A 211 -35.66 -5.91 -11.08
C PRO A 211 -35.23 -4.58 -10.46
N GLU A 212 -36.09 -3.55 -10.50
CA GLU A 212 -35.80 -2.26 -9.87
C GLU A 212 -35.96 -2.33 -8.35
N VAL A 213 -36.94 -3.09 -7.85
CA VAL A 213 -37.06 -3.39 -6.41
C VAL A 213 -35.83 -4.15 -5.89
N LEU A 214 -35.29 -5.07 -6.68
CA LEU A 214 -34.07 -5.80 -6.33
C LEU A 214 -32.85 -4.87 -6.27
N LYS A 215 -32.69 -3.94 -7.22
CA LYS A 215 -31.64 -2.90 -7.15
C LYS A 215 -31.80 -2.01 -5.93
N PHE A 216 -33.03 -1.60 -5.62
CA PHE A 216 -33.31 -0.82 -4.41
C PHE A 216 -32.83 -1.55 -3.14
N TYR A 217 -33.14 -2.84 -3.01
CA TYR A 217 -32.65 -3.63 -1.86
C TYR A 217 -31.16 -3.98 -1.93
N HIS A 218 -30.56 -3.99 -3.12
CA HIS A 218 -29.12 -4.11 -3.31
C HIS A 218 -28.38 -2.88 -2.77
N GLU A 219 -28.85 -1.66 -3.08
CA GLU A 219 -28.27 -0.42 -2.57
C GLU A 219 -28.38 -0.30 -1.05
N LEU A 220 -29.41 -0.91 -0.44
CA LEU A 220 -29.59 -0.98 1.01
C LEU A 220 -28.78 -2.11 1.66
N GLY A 221 -28.03 -2.89 0.89
CA GLY A 221 -27.24 -4.04 1.37
C GLY A 221 -28.09 -5.19 1.93
N ALA A 222 -29.38 -5.25 1.57
CA ALA A 222 -30.31 -6.27 2.04
C ALA A 222 -30.23 -7.56 1.22
N VAL A 223 -29.94 -7.43 -0.07
CA VAL A 223 -29.71 -8.53 -1.03
C VAL A 223 -28.52 -8.19 -1.92
N LEU A 224 -27.94 -9.17 -2.62
CA LEU A 224 -26.99 -8.89 -3.69
C LEU A 224 -27.58 -9.29 -5.05
N TYR A 225 -27.62 -8.33 -5.97
CA TYR A 225 -28.17 -8.52 -7.31
C TYR A 225 -27.24 -7.85 -8.33
N TYR A 226 -26.63 -8.66 -9.19
CA TYR A 226 -25.61 -8.23 -10.15
C TYR A 226 -26.03 -8.54 -11.60
N PRO A 227 -27.05 -7.84 -12.14
CA PRO A 227 -27.58 -8.11 -13.49
C PRO A 227 -26.54 -7.93 -14.60
N GLN A 228 -25.49 -7.15 -14.36
CA GLN A 228 -24.40 -6.88 -15.29
C GLN A 228 -23.36 -8.00 -15.38
N ILE A 229 -23.42 -9.00 -14.50
CA ILE A 229 -22.47 -10.12 -14.45
C ILE A 229 -23.16 -11.34 -15.04
N GLU A 230 -22.70 -11.80 -16.20
CA GLU A 230 -23.41 -12.79 -17.03
C GLU A 230 -23.85 -14.06 -16.27
N CYS A 231 -23.00 -14.63 -15.42
CA CYS A 231 -23.33 -15.83 -14.63
C CYS A 231 -24.25 -15.57 -13.42
N LEU A 232 -24.28 -14.34 -12.90
CA LEU A 232 -25.14 -13.92 -11.79
C LEU A 232 -26.38 -13.16 -12.25
N LYS A 233 -26.52 -12.85 -13.55
CA LYS A 233 -27.61 -12.01 -14.07
C LYS A 233 -29.00 -12.54 -13.74
N ASN A 234 -29.11 -13.87 -13.61
CA ASN A 234 -30.34 -14.59 -13.32
C ASN A 234 -30.43 -15.05 -11.86
N LYS A 235 -29.56 -14.56 -10.97
CA LYS A 235 -29.52 -14.94 -9.55
C LYS A 235 -29.71 -13.74 -8.64
N VAL A 236 -30.39 -13.98 -7.53
CA VAL A 236 -30.53 -13.03 -6.42
C VAL A 236 -29.99 -13.71 -5.17
N ILE A 237 -28.95 -13.12 -4.58
CA ILE A 237 -28.38 -13.58 -3.32
C ILE A 237 -29.17 -12.91 -2.19
N LEU A 238 -29.93 -13.71 -1.46
CA LEU A 238 -30.84 -13.25 -0.40
C LEU A 238 -30.10 -12.96 0.91
N ASN A 239 -28.96 -13.62 1.14
CA ASN A 239 -28.18 -13.49 2.36
C ASN A 239 -26.75 -13.00 2.04
N PRO A 240 -26.49 -11.68 2.10
CA PRO A 240 -25.16 -11.12 1.86
C PRO A 240 -24.10 -11.63 2.83
N LYS A 241 -24.44 -11.89 4.10
CA LYS A 241 -23.50 -12.43 5.09
C LYS A 241 -23.03 -13.82 4.67
N TRP A 242 -23.96 -14.73 4.36
CA TRP A 242 -23.63 -16.06 3.89
C TRP A 242 -22.73 -16.02 2.64
N PHE A 243 -23.00 -15.07 1.75
CA PHE A 243 -22.21 -14.91 0.53
C PHE A 243 -20.78 -14.46 0.83
N VAL A 244 -20.61 -13.45 1.69
CA VAL A 244 -19.30 -12.97 2.16
C VAL A 244 -18.54 -14.08 2.90
N ASP A 245 -19.21 -14.86 3.75
CA ASP A 245 -18.62 -16.00 4.45
C ASP A 245 -18.16 -17.07 3.43
N THR A 246 -18.94 -17.32 2.38
CA THR A 246 -18.63 -18.30 1.32
C THR A 246 -17.38 -17.92 0.52
N ILE A 247 -17.30 -16.68 0.02
CA ILE A 247 -16.09 -16.21 -0.66
C ILE A 247 -14.91 -16.11 0.32
N GLY A 248 -15.21 -15.78 1.58
CA GLY A 248 -14.25 -15.60 2.67
C GLY A 248 -13.38 -16.82 2.89
N LYS A 249 -13.90 -18.04 2.73
CA LYS A 249 -13.15 -19.30 2.94
C LYS A 249 -11.78 -19.35 2.25
N VAL A 250 -11.68 -18.87 1.01
CA VAL A 250 -10.41 -18.84 0.26
C VAL A 250 -9.51 -17.71 0.75
N PHE A 251 -10.09 -16.57 1.14
CA PHE A 251 -9.38 -15.38 1.60
C PHE A 251 -8.84 -15.51 3.03
N THR A 252 -9.55 -16.22 3.90
CA THR A 252 -9.16 -16.49 5.29
C THR A 252 -8.32 -17.76 5.44
N LEU A 253 -8.12 -18.51 4.34
CA LEU A 253 -7.44 -19.81 4.33
C LEU A 253 -8.09 -20.84 5.28
N GLU A 254 -9.40 -20.73 5.46
CA GLU A 254 -10.19 -21.62 6.31
C GLU A 254 -10.20 -23.04 5.72
N GLY A 255 -9.88 -24.05 6.54
CA GLY A 255 -9.71 -25.44 6.09
C GLY A 255 -8.29 -25.83 5.69
N CYS A 256 -7.30 -24.94 5.84
CA CYS A 256 -5.88 -25.25 5.63
C CYS A 256 -5.31 -26.25 6.68
N GLU A 257 -6.01 -26.49 7.79
CA GLU A 257 -5.46 -27.22 8.96
C GLU A 257 -5.72 -28.73 8.95
N GLU A 258 -6.48 -29.27 8.01
CA GLU A 258 -6.83 -30.70 7.99
C GLU A 258 -6.19 -31.48 6.81
N GLY A 259 -5.04 -32.13 7.06
CA GLY A 259 -4.58 -33.31 6.31
C GLY A 259 -3.41 -33.16 5.31
N TRP A 260 -2.62 -34.24 5.17
CA TRP A 260 -1.42 -34.35 4.31
C TRP A 260 -1.70 -34.19 2.79
N SER A 261 -2.93 -34.43 2.31
CA SER A 261 -3.30 -34.38 0.88
C SER A 261 -3.73 -32.98 0.37
N GLY A 262 -4.05 -32.03 1.27
CA GLY A 262 -4.36 -30.63 0.94
C GLY A 262 -3.12 -29.73 0.80
N THR A 263 -1.95 -30.23 1.17
CA THR A 263 -0.73 -29.46 1.40
C THR A 263 -0.26 -28.65 0.20
N ARG A 264 -0.11 -29.24 -1.00
CA ARG A 264 0.43 -28.51 -2.17
C ARG A 264 -0.51 -27.43 -2.69
N ARG A 265 -1.82 -27.70 -2.76
CA ARG A 265 -2.81 -26.76 -3.30
C ARG A 265 -2.93 -25.53 -2.40
N TRP A 266 -3.07 -25.75 -1.09
CA TRP A 266 -3.07 -24.67 -0.10
C TRP A 266 -1.72 -23.96 -0.01
N TYR A 267 -0.60 -24.68 -0.15
CA TYR A 267 0.74 -24.07 -0.17
C TYR A 267 0.91 -23.09 -1.33
N VAL A 268 0.50 -23.46 -2.55
CA VAL A 268 0.60 -22.60 -3.73
C VAL A 268 -0.29 -21.36 -3.57
N LEU A 269 -1.49 -21.51 -3.02
CA LEU A 269 -2.35 -20.36 -2.69
C LEU A 269 -1.70 -19.44 -1.65
N ARG A 270 -1.24 -19.99 -0.52
CA ARG A 270 -0.71 -19.23 0.62
C ARG A 270 0.61 -18.53 0.32
N ASN A 271 1.48 -19.15 -0.48
CA ASN A 271 2.83 -18.64 -0.70
C ASN A 271 2.99 -17.88 -2.02
N ASN A 272 2.20 -18.20 -3.04
CA ASN A 272 2.31 -17.60 -4.37
C ASN A 272 1.06 -16.83 -4.77
N GLY A 273 -0.03 -16.93 -3.99
CA GLY A 273 -1.30 -16.28 -4.32
C GLY A 273 -2.00 -16.96 -5.49
N VAL A 274 -1.69 -18.23 -5.80
CA VAL A 274 -2.25 -18.93 -6.95
C VAL A 274 -3.32 -19.95 -6.49
N LEU A 275 -4.57 -19.66 -6.81
CA LEU A 275 -5.73 -20.51 -6.57
C LEU A 275 -5.92 -21.46 -7.76
N VAL A 276 -5.86 -22.76 -7.51
CA VAL A 276 -6.00 -23.80 -8.55
C VAL A 276 -7.40 -24.41 -8.57
N GLN A 277 -7.85 -24.85 -9.75
CA GLN A 277 -9.19 -25.39 -9.95
C GLN A 277 -9.63 -26.49 -8.99
N PRO A 278 -8.83 -27.55 -8.75
CA PRO A 278 -9.20 -28.57 -7.79
C PRO A 278 -9.40 -28.03 -6.36
N LEU A 279 -8.77 -26.90 -6.00
CA LEU A 279 -8.91 -26.32 -4.66
C LEU A 279 -10.22 -25.56 -4.51
N TYR A 280 -10.53 -24.63 -5.43
CA TYR A 280 -11.75 -23.85 -5.30
C TYR A 280 -13.01 -24.70 -5.49
N GLN A 281 -12.94 -25.77 -6.30
CA GLN A 281 -14.02 -26.74 -6.43
C GLN A 281 -14.29 -27.44 -5.10
N GLU A 282 -13.25 -27.86 -4.38
CA GLU A 282 -13.36 -28.50 -3.06
C GLU A 282 -13.90 -27.52 -2.01
N VAL A 283 -13.38 -26.30 -1.94
CA VAL A 283 -13.77 -25.29 -0.93
C VAL A 283 -15.23 -24.87 -1.08
N TRP A 284 -15.73 -24.77 -2.32
CA TRP A 284 -17.07 -24.27 -2.61
C TRP A 284 -18.09 -25.34 -2.99
N GLN A 285 -17.73 -26.63 -2.96
CA GLN A 285 -18.62 -27.74 -3.34
C GLN A 285 -19.99 -27.72 -2.64
N SER A 286 -20.05 -27.26 -1.40
CA SER A 286 -21.25 -27.25 -0.56
C SER A 286 -21.94 -25.88 -0.48
N SER A 287 -21.50 -24.91 -1.27
CA SER A 287 -22.06 -23.54 -1.23
C SER A 287 -23.45 -23.46 -1.88
N GLY A 288 -23.77 -24.32 -2.85
CA GLY A 288 -25.00 -24.19 -3.64
C GLY A 288 -24.91 -23.13 -4.75
N ILE A 289 -23.74 -22.53 -4.96
CA ILE A 289 -23.36 -21.79 -6.17
C ILE A 289 -22.28 -22.62 -6.86
N ASP A 290 -22.31 -22.69 -8.20
CA ASP A 290 -21.23 -23.32 -8.96
C ASP A 290 -19.91 -22.59 -8.68
N PRO A 291 -18.84 -23.29 -8.23
CA PRO A 291 -17.54 -22.69 -7.98
C PRO A 291 -16.99 -21.83 -9.14
N GLU A 292 -17.30 -22.16 -10.39
CA GLU A 292 -16.88 -21.36 -11.56
C GLU A 292 -17.56 -19.98 -11.59
N GLU A 293 -18.81 -19.86 -11.13
CA GLU A 293 -19.52 -18.58 -11.06
C GLU A 293 -18.93 -17.67 -9.98
N ILE A 294 -18.44 -18.25 -8.87
CA ILE A 294 -17.72 -17.51 -7.83
C ILE A 294 -16.40 -16.99 -8.40
N ILE A 295 -15.65 -17.80 -9.14
CA ILE A 295 -14.42 -17.36 -9.81
C ILE A 295 -14.70 -16.22 -10.80
N GLU A 296 -15.73 -16.35 -11.64
CA GLU A 296 -16.11 -15.31 -12.59
C GLU A 296 -16.44 -14.00 -11.89
N LEU A 297 -17.10 -14.05 -10.73
CA LEU A 297 -17.34 -12.87 -9.90
C LEU A 297 -16.03 -12.24 -9.41
N LEU A 298 -15.11 -13.04 -8.88
CA LEU A 298 -13.81 -12.55 -8.42
C LEU A 298 -13.01 -11.93 -9.56
N VAL A 299 -13.07 -12.51 -10.77
CA VAL A 299 -12.46 -11.96 -11.98
C VAL A 299 -13.14 -10.65 -12.39
N HIS A 300 -14.47 -10.58 -12.36
CA HIS A 300 -15.24 -9.37 -12.67
C HIS A 300 -14.83 -8.19 -11.77
N PHE A 301 -14.69 -8.44 -10.47
CA PHE A 301 -14.23 -7.44 -9.50
C PHE A 301 -12.72 -7.26 -9.44
N ARG A 302 -11.97 -7.93 -10.33
CA ARG A 302 -10.49 -7.93 -10.40
C ARG A 302 -9.82 -8.36 -9.10
N LEU A 303 -10.51 -9.17 -8.30
CA LEU A 303 -9.95 -9.83 -7.12
C LEU A 303 -9.13 -11.08 -7.52
N ALA A 304 -9.40 -11.63 -8.70
CA ALA A 304 -8.67 -12.73 -9.31
C ALA A 304 -8.28 -12.40 -10.76
N ALA A 305 -7.15 -12.95 -11.23
CA ALA A 305 -6.77 -12.95 -12.64
C ALA A 305 -6.43 -14.37 -13.09
N GLN A 306 -7.00 -14.83 -14.20
CA GLN A 306 -6.57 -16.12 -14.77
C GLN A 306 -5.11 -16.00 -15.23
N VAL A 307 -4.29 -16.96 -14.81
CA VAL A 307 -2.86 -17.02 -15.13
C VAL A 307 -2.49 -18.46 -15.48
N GLN A 308 -1.32 -18.63 -16.11
CA GLN A 308 -0.72 -19.94 -16.30
C GLN A 308 0.67 -19.91 -15.69
N THR A 309 0.93 -20.80 -14.74
CA THR A 309 2.22 -20.86 -14.02
C THR A 309 2.75 -22.29 -14.00
N GLU A 310 4.06 -22.43 -13.81
CA GLU A 310 4.73 -23.73 -13.63
C GLU A 310 4.55 -24.30 -12.20
N LEU A 311 3.93 -23.56 -11.29
CA LEU A 311 3.75 -23.95 -9.89
C LEU A 311 2.80 -25.16 -9.73
N TYR A 312 1.92 -25.36 -10.70
CA TYR A 312 0.92 -26.42 -10.72
C TYR A 312 0.67 -26.95 -12.14
N ASP A 313 0.04 -28.12 -12.23
CA ASP A 313 -0.29 -28.78 -13.50
C ASP A 313 -1.12 -27.85 -14.40
N SER A 314 -0.64 -27.66 -15.63
CA SER A 314 -1.20 -26.73 -16.61
C SER A 314 -2.55 -27.15 -17.20
N ARG A 315 -2.99 -28.38 -16.95
CA ARG A 315 -4.32 -28.85 -17.35
C ARG A 315 -5.44 -28.23 -16.53
N PHE A 316 -5.14 -27.72 -15.34
CA PHE A 316 -6.11 -27.08 -14.46
C PHE A 316 -6.07 -25.56 -14.61
N LYS A 317 -7.23 -24.92 -14.51
CA LYS A 317 -7.30 -23.46 -14.43
C LYS A 317 -6.58 -22.96 -13.17
N GLN A 318 -5.86 -21.85 -13.29
CA GLN A 318 -5.13 -21.21 -12.20
C GLN A 318 -5.49 -19.71 -12.16
N TYR A 319 -5.63 -19.16 -10.96
CA TYR A 319 -6.01 -17.77 -10.75
C TYR A 319 -5.10 -17.10 -9.73
N PHE A 320 -4.55 -15.94 -10.07
CA PHE A 320 -3.76 -15.12 -9.17
C PHE A 320 -4.68 -14.25 -8.30
N LEU A 321 -4.60 -14.43 -6.98
CA LEU A 321 -5.33 -13.74 -5.91
C LEU A 321 -4.32 -13.10 -4.95
N PRO A 322 -3.82 -11.88 -5.22
CA PRO A 322 -2.79 -11.25 -4.39
C PRO A 322 -3.23 -10.93 -2.96
N ALA A 323 -4.54 -10.75 -2.71
CA ALA A 323 -5.06 -10.35 -1.40
C ALA A 323 -4.78 -11.39 -0.28
N VAL A 324 -4.63 -12.68 -0.63
CA VAL A 324 -4.35 -13.76 0.33
C VAL A 324 -2.90 -13.78 0.81
N LEU A 325 -2.00 -13.08 0.10
CA LEU A 325 -0.58 -13.09 0.39
C LEU A 325 -0.25 -12.25 1.63
N PRO A 326 0.89 -12.51 2.29
CA PRO A 326 1.37 -11.63 3.35
C PRO A 326 1.81 -10.28 2.77
N GLY A 327 1.81 -9.25 3.61
CA GLY A 327 2.34 -7.93 3.29
C GLY A 327 3.86 -7.85 3.41
N TYR A 328 4.49 -7.19 2.44
CA TYR A 328 5.88 -6.79 2.43
C TYR A 328 6.12 -5.60 3.37
N THR A 329 7.12 -5.74 4.22
CA THR A 329 7.46 -4.78 5.28
C THR A 329 8.88 -4.19 5.16
N GLY A 330 9.61 -4.60 4.11
CA GLY A 330 10.98 -4.15 3.83
C GLY A 330 11.07 -2.82 3.09
N ASP A 331 12.27 -2.51 2.60
CA ASP A 331 12.53 -1.28 1.84
C ASP A 331 11.90 -1.37 0.43
N PRO A 332 11.01 -0.45 0.04
CA PRO A 332 10.44 -0.46 -1.30
C PRO A 332 11.48 -0.38 -2.43
N ASN A 333 12.67 0.15 -2.16
CA ASN A 333 13.76 0.23 -3.13
C ASN A 333 14.65 -1.02 -3.20
N GLU A 334 14.46 -1.96 -2.28
CA GLU A 334 15.10 -3.27 -2.32
C GLU A 334 14.71 -3.99 -3.60
N VAL A 335 15.68 -4.51 -4.34
CA VAL A 335 15.47 -5.21 -5.62
C VAL A 335 16.48 -6.35 -5.72
N ARG A 336 16.18 -7.36 -6.53
CA ARG A 336 17.10 -8.47 -6.77
C ARG A 336 18.46 -7.93 -7.29
N PRO A 337 19.58 -8.31 -6.66
CA PRO A 337 20.90 -7.92 -7.11
C PRO A 337 21.23 -8.47 -8.50
N GLY A 338 22.18 -7.84 -9.18
CA GLY A 338 22.70 -8.32 -10.47
C GLY A 338 22.10 -7.63 -11.69
N PHE A 339 21.15 -6.70 -11.52
CA PHE A 339 20.67 -5.86 -12.62
C PHE A 339 21.82 -5.06 -13.23
N LYS A 340 21.80 -4.90 -14.56
CA LYS A 340 22.75 -4.08 -15.32
C LYS A 340 22.23 -2.66 -15.51
N LEU A 341 20.92 -2.51 -15.63
CA LEU A 341 20.25 -1.22 -15.79
C LEU A 341 19.02 -1.15 -14.89
N ARG A 342 18.73 0.05 -14.38
CA ARG A 342 17.57 0.34 -13.54
C ARG A 342 17.10 1.76 -13.80
N ALA A 343 15.81 1.92 -14.11
CA ALA A 343 15.18 3.23 -14.22
C ALA A 343 15.01 3.88 -12.84
N SER A 344 14.91 5.21 -12.78
CA SER A 344 14.52 5.88 -11.53
C SER A 344 13.09 5.46 -11.15
N PRO A 345 12.72 5.34 -9.87
CA PRO A 345 11.35 4.97 -9.52
C PRO A 345 10.31 5.97 -10.07
N VAL A 346 9.12 5.45 -10.40
CA VAL A 346 7.94 6.26 -10.77
C VAL A 346 6.80 5.94 -9.81
N HIS A 347 6.06 6.97 -9.42
CA HIS A 347 4.95 6.85 -8.48
C HIS A 347 3.61 7.10 -9.17
N ILE A 348 2.66 6.19 -8.98
CA ILE A 348 1.24 6.47 -9.20
C ILE A 348 0.68 7.05 -7.91
N THR A 349 0.24 8.30 -7.96
CA THR A 349 -0.30 9.06 -6.82
C THR A 349 -1.79 9.37 -7.03
N PHE A 350 -2.52 9.63 -5.95
CA PHE A 350 -3.95 9.96 -5.97
C PHE A 350 -4.22 11.34 -5.37
N SER A 351 -5.30 12.01 -5.79
CA SER A 351 -5.66 13.37 -5.34
C SER A 351 -5.81 13.48 -3.83
N THR A 352 -6.35 12.43 -3.20
CA THR A 352 -6.52 12.31 -1.75
C THR A 352 -5.20 12.13 -0.98
N GLY A 353 -4.11 11.83 -1.69
CA GLY A 353 -2.77 11.60 -1.14
C GLY A 353 -2.51 10.18 -0.62
N TYR A 354 -3.44 9.24 -0.83
CA TYR A 354 -3.33 7.85 -0.39
C TYR A 354 -3.82 6.88 -1.48
N VAL A 355 -3.17 5.72 -1.57
CA VAL A 355 -3.64 4.62 -2.43
C VAL A 355 -4.95 4.06 -1.85
N PRO A 356 -6.06 4.02 -2.63
CA PRO A 356 -7.30 3.44 -2.12
C PRO A 356 -7.14 1.94 -1.80
N PRO A 357 -7.61 1.46 -0.63
CA PRO A 357 -7.71 0.05 -0.29
C PRO A 357 -8.19 -0.83 -1.44
N GLY A 358 -7.49 -1.94 -1.65
CA GLY A 358 -7.79 -2.89 -2.72
C GLY A 358 -7.51 -2.39 -4.15
N PHE A 359 -7.07 -1.14 -4.36
CA PHE A 359 -6.67 -0.67 -5.68
C PHE A 359 -5.40 -1.37 -6.16
N PHE A 360 -4.40 -1.49 -5.29
CA PHE A 360 -3.13 -2.15 -5.62
C PHE A 360 -3.33 -3.60 -6.06
N THR A 361 -4.09 -4.39 -5.29
CA THR A 361 -4.31 -5.81 -5.62
C THR A 361 -5.11 -5.99 -6.90
N ARG A 362 -6.09 -5.11 -7.17
CA ARG A 362 -6.80 -5.06 -8.46
C ARG A 362 -5.93 -4.60 -9.63
N LEU A 363 -4.96 -3.72 -9.37
CA LEU A 363 -3.98 -3.31 -10.37
C LEU A 363 -3.06 -4.48 -10.71
N ALA A 364 -2.56 -5.20 -9.70
CA ALA A 364 -1.71 -6.37 -9.89
C ALA A 364 -2.43 -7.48 -10.70
N THR A 365 -3.70 -7.77 -10.40
CA THR A 365 -4.49 -8.72 -11.21
C THR A 365 -4.72 -8.20 -12.63
N ALA A 366 -5.04 -6.91 -12.80
CA ALA A 366 -5.20 -6.33 -14.14
C ALA A 366 -3.91 -6.44 -14.98
N VAL A 367 -2.75 -6.21 -14.38
CA VAL A 367 -1.44 -6.35 -15.02
C VAL A 367 -1.16 -7.81 -15.37
N ALA A 368 -1.46 -8.75 -14.47
CA ALA A 368 -1.27 -10.19 -14.69
C ALA A 368 -2.09 -10.76 -15.85
N THR A 369 -3.15 -10.07 -16.30
CA THR A 369 -3.95 -10.49 -17.47
C THR A 369 -3.34 -10.07 -18.82
N ASN A 370 -2.23 -9.33 -18.84
CA ASN A 370 -1.62 -8.87 -20.09
C ASN A 370 -0.76 -9.98 -20.73
N ALA A 371 -0.95 -10.22 -22.03
CA ALA A 371 -0.23 -11.28 -22.75
C ALA A 371 1.29 -11.08 -22.87
N ASN A 372 1.81 -9.87 -22.66
CA ASN A 372 3.25 -9.59 -22.66
C ASN A 372 3.85 -9.61 -21.25
N VAL A 373 3.07 -9.98 -20.24
CA VAL A 373 3.47 -9.95 -18.83
C VAL A 373 3.34 -11.33 -18.22
N GLU A 374 4.36 -11.72 -17.47
CA GLU A 374 4.37 -12.94 -16.67
C GLU A 374 4.63 -12.61 -15.20
N LEU A 375 4.01 -13.37 -14.29
CA LEU A 375 4.32 -13.27 -12.87
C LEU A 375 5.70 -13.85 -12.62
N ASN A 376 6.60 -13.07 -12.04
CA ASN A 376 7.95 -13.52 -11.74
C ASN A 376 8.00 -14.07 -10.31
N PHE A 377 8.14 -15.39 -10.19
CA PHE A 377 8.29 -16.08 -8.90
C PHE A 377 9.75 -16.34 -8.52
N GLU A 378 10.72 -16.16 -9.43
CA GLU A 378 12.12 -16.64 -9.31
C GLU A 378 12.97 -15.91 -8.26
N SER A 379 12.47 -14.85 -7.63
CA SER A 379 13.30 -13.99 -6.79
C SER A 379 13.46 -14.42 -5.33
N ASP A 380 13.25 -15.70 -4.99
CA ASP A 380 13.53 -16.21 -3.65
C ASP A 380 15.04 -16.33 -3.43
N TYR A 381 15.67 -15.21 -3.05
CA TYR A 381 17.07 -15.19 -2.63
C TYR A 381 17.16 -15.05 -1.11
N THR A 382 18.24 -15.59 -0.56
CA THR A 382 18.54 -15.51 0.87
C THR A 382 19.78 -14.68 1.08
N TYR A 383 19.71 -13.74 2.02
CA TYR A 383 20.91 -13.07 2.53
C TYR A 383 20.98 -13.25 4.03
N ALA A 384 22.19 -13.31 4.56
CA ALA A 384 22.41 -13.29 5.99
C ALA A 384 22.09 -11.90 6.53
N VAL A 385 20.99 -11.77 7.25
CA VAL A 385 20.74 -10.60 8.08
C VAL A 385 21.30 -10.91 9.47
N PRO A 386 22.02 -9.98 10.13
CA PRO A 386 22.35 -10.13 11.53
C PRO A 386 21.05 -10.35 12.30
N ALA A 387 20.91 -11.48 12.98
CA ALA A 387 19.66 -11.81 13.64
C ALA A 387 19.30 -10.73 14.66
N SER A 388 18.10 -10.17 14.55
CA SER A 388 17.56 -9.26 15.54
C SER A 388 17.07 -10.07 16.76
N GLY A 389 17.74 -9.92 17.90
CA GLY A 389 17.37 -10.56 19.16
C GLY A 389 18.60 -11.04 19.95
N PHE A 390 18.65 -10.70 21.25
CA PHE A 390 19.80 -10.94 22.13
C PHE A 390 20.31 -12.40 22.11
N PHE A 391 19.39 -13.38 22.10
CA PHE A 391 19.74 -14.80 22.08
C PHE A 391 20.40 -15.26 20.77
N ASN A 392 20.03 -14.69 19.62
CA ASN A 392 20.62 -15.06 18.34
C ASN A 392 21.98 -14.38 18.09
N GLN A 393 22.17 -13.18 18.67
CA GLN A 393 23.43 -12.43 18.63
C GLN A 393 24.52 -13.07 19.50
N LEU A 394 24.15 -13.66 20.64
CA LEU A 394 25.07 -14.41 21.50
C LEU A 394 25.57 -15.71 20.85
N LEU A 395 24.80 -16.28 19.92
CA LEU A 395 25.06 -17.54 19.23
C LEU A 395 25.66 -17.37 17.83
N ASN A 396 25.95 -16.14 17.38
CA ASN A 396 26.34 -15.85 15.98
C ASN A 396 25.39 -16.49 14.94
N ARG A 397 24.10 -16.63 15.26
CA ARG A 397 23.12 -17.18 14.31
C ARG A 397 22.69 -16.08 13.35
N THR A 398 22.87 -16.32 12.05
CA THR A 398 22.31 -15.48 10.99
C THR A 398 20.86 -15.88 10.75
N SER A 399 19.95 -14.91 10.75
CA SER A 399 18.60 -15.13 10.23
C SER A 399 18.71 -15.09 8.71
N LYS A 400 18.38 -16.18 8.02
CA LYS A 400 18.11 -16.10 6.58
C LYS A 400 16.73 -15.48 6.42
N VAL A 401 16.66 -14.26 5.89
CA VAL A 401 15.38 -13.66 5.51
C VAL A 401 15.11 -14.08 4.07
N GLU A 402 13.97 -14.73 3.86
CA GLU A 402 13.51 -15.16 2.54
C GLU A 402 12.79 -13.99 1.85
N ILE A 403 13.47 -13.48 0.83
CA ILE A 403 13.07 -12.54 -0.22
C ILE A 403 11.90 -12.97 -1.11
N ARG A 404 10.63 -12.99 -0.70
CA ARG A 404 9.59 -13.40 -1.68
C ARG A 404 9.51 -12.39 -2.83
N SER A 405 9.28 -12.90 -4.02
CA SER A 405 9.01 -12.09 -5.22
C SER A 405 7.67 -11.37 -5.18
N ILE A 406 6.69 -11.96 -4.49
CA ILE A 406 5.30 -11.54 -4.51
C ILE A 406 4.72 -11.52 -3.09
N TYR A 407 4.04 -10.43 -2.78
CA TYR A 407 3.34 -10.09 -1.55
C TYR A 407 2.04 -9.35 -1.90
N ARG A 408 1.16 -9.21 -0.91
CA ARG A 408 -0.12 -8.50 -1.06
C ARG A 408 0.03 -7.05 -1.51
N ASN A 409 1.08 -6.35 -1.07
CA ASN A 409 1.39 -4.96 -1.42
C ASN A 409 2.65 -4.81 -2.29
N ARG A 410 3.19 -5.92 -2.84
CA ARG A 410 4.38 -5.89 -3.70
C ARG A 410 4.41 -7.06 -4.69
N VAL A 411 4.43 -6.81 -5.99
CA VAL A 411 4.42 -7.86 -7.02
C VAL A 411 5.50 -7.62 -8.08
N CYS A 412 6.32 -8.64 -8.34
CA CYS A 412 7.29 -8.66 -9.43
C CYS A 412 6.69 -9.29 -10.70
N PHE A 413 6.92 -8.66 -11.83
CA PHE A 413 6.48 -9.09 -13.15
C PHE A 413 7.65 -9.08 -14.13
N SER A 414 7.61 -9.94 -15.13
CA SER A 414 8.51 -9.93 -16.28
C SER A 414 7.74 -9.45 -17.52
N TYR A 415 8.36 -8.58 -18.32
CA TYR A 415 7.76 -7.95 -19.50
C TYR A 415 8.51 -8.32 -20.78
N GLY A 416 7.81 -8.93 -21.74
CA GLY A 416 8.33 -9.27 -23.06
C GLY A 416 9.34 -10.44 -23.07
N HIS A 417 9.93 -10.70 -24.23
CA HIS A 417 10.98 -11.71 -24.40
C HIS A 417 12.06 -11.20 -25.39
N PRO A 418 13.35 -11.16 -25.02
CA PRO A 418 13.91 -11.33 -23.67
C PRO A 418 13.25 -10.39 -22.64
N SER A 419 13.12 -10.84 -21.40
CA SER A 419 12.29 -10.17 -20.39
C SER A 419 13.04 -9.10 -19.61
N ASP A 420 12.31 -8.01 -19.33
CA ASP A 420 12.68 -7.01 -18.33
C ASP A 420 11.76 -7.13 -17.12
N ASP A 421 12.32 -7.04 -15.91
CA ASP A 421 11.52 -7.11 -14.70
C ASP A 421 10.98 -5.74 -14.33
N PHE A 422 9.74 -5.69 -13.87
CA PHE A 422 9.20 -4.53 -13.20
C PHE A 422 8.46 -4.91 -11.91
N VAL A 423 8.66 -4.11 -10.88
CA VAL A 423 8.12 -4.34 -9.54
C VAL A 423 7.14 -3.23 -9.21
N LEU A 424 5.93 -3.62 -8.80
CA LEU A 424 4.93 -2.72 -8.26
C LEU A 424 4.92 -2.86 -6.74
N THR A 425 5.02 -1.75 -5.99
CA THR A 425 4.96 -1.74 -4.52
C THR A 425 4.01 -0.66 -4.02
N ASP A 426 2.99 -1.00 -3.22
CA ASP A 426 2.20 -0.01 -2.49
C ASP A 426 2.98 0.49 -1.26
N VAL A 427 3.37 1.77 -1.32
CA VAL A 427 4.08 2.50 -0.26
C VAL A 427 3.15 3.46 0.49
N ASN A 428 1.86 3.12 0.56
CA ASN A 428 0.75 3.80 1.21
C ASN A 428 0.27 5.09 0.53
N LYS A 429 1.19 6.00 0.21
CA LYS A 429 0.89 7.29 -0.42
C LYS A 429 0.97 7.23 -1.95
N ALA A 430 1.62 6.20 -2.47
CA ALA A 430 1.80 5.97 -3.89
C ALA A 430 1.98 4.48 -4.18
N ILE A 431 1.80 4.09 -5.44
CA ILE A 431 2.29 2.82 -5.96
C ILE A 431 3.62 3.11 -6.67
N GLN A 432 4.71 2.58 -6.13
CA GLN A 432 6.03 2.69 -6.70
C GLN A 432 6.23 1.64 -7.82
N ILE A 433 6.84 2.08 -8.91
CA ILE A 433 7.18 1.28 -10.08
C ILE A 433 8.70 1.32 -10.24
N ASP A 434 9.32 0.14 -10.19
CA ASP A 434 10.73 -0.07 -10.50
C ASP A 434 10.85 -0.92 -11.75
N VAL A 435 11.75 -0.57 -12.68
CA VAL A 435 12.03 -1.35 -13.90
C VAL A 435 13.51 -1.67 -13.96
N LEU A 436 13.83 -2.95 -14.18
CA LEU A 436 15.16 -3.53 -14.08
C LEU A 436 15.46 -4.42 -15.30
N ARG A 437 16.69 -4.31 -15.80
CA ARG A 437 17.24 -5.22 -16.82
C ARG A 437 18.46 -5.95 -16.29
N TYR A 438 18.47 -7.28 -16.39
CA TYR A 438 19.58 -8.13 -15.92
C TYR A 438 20.65 -8.44 -16.97
N ALA A 439 20.46 -7.97 -18.20
CA ALA A 439 21.42 -8.10 -19.28
C ALA A 439 21.91 -6.72 -19.77
N PRO A 440 23.06 -6.64 -20.47
CA PRO A 440 23.53 -5.40 -21.08
C PRO A 440 22.54 -4.87 -22.12
N GLU A 441 22.44 -3.55 -22.29
CA GLU A 441 21.52 -2.92 -23.27
C GLU A 441 21.71 -3.49 -24.69
N SER A 442 22.96 -3.75 -25.09
CA SER A 442 23.33 -4.27 -26.41
C SER A 442 22.85 -5.70 -26.68
N SER A 443 22.45 -6.44 -25.64
CA SER A 443 21.97 -7.82 -25.76
C SER A 443 20.46 -7.92 -25.98
N HIS A 444 19.73 -6.80 -25.92
CA HIS A 444 18.29 -6.76 -26.08
C HIS A 444 17.89 -6.10 -27.40
N PRO A 445 16.87 -6.63 -28.11
CA PRO A 445 16.40 -6.05 -29.37
C PRO A 445 15.68 -4.71 -29.17
N VAL A 446 15.24 -4.41 -27.95
CA VAL A 446 14.49 -3.21 -27.60
C VAL A 446 15.19 -2.49 -26.45
N SER A 447 15.32 -1.15 -26.58
CA SER A 447 15.91 -0.34 -25.52
C SER A 447 15.07 -0.36 -24.24
N LEU A 448 15.74 -0.30 -23.09
CA LEU A 448 15.06 -0.24 -21.79
C LEU A 448 14.12 0.97 -21.69
N LYS A 449 14.49 2.07 -22.36
CA LYS A 449 13.68 3.27 -22.48
C LYS A 449 12.32 3.00 -23.15
N LEU A 450 12.32 2.26 -24.27
CA LEU A 450 11.06 1.90 -24.93
C LEU A 450 10.23 0.94 -24.08
N VAL A 451 10.87 0.03 -23.34
CA VAL A 451 10.19 -0.87 -22.40
C VAL A 451 9.53 -0.09 -21.27
N CYS A 452 10.23 0.87 -20.66
CA CYS A 452 9.69 1.76 -19.63
C CYS A 452 8.43 2.51 -20.11
N GLN A 453 8.44 3.04 -21.34
CA GLN A 453 7.28 3.71 -21.94
C GLN A 453 6.10 2.75 -22.17
N LYS A 454 6.38 1.53 -22.65
CA LYS A 454 5.34 0.50 -22.84
C LYS A 454 4.72 0.06 -21.52
N ILE A 455 5.53 -0.10 -20.47
CA ILE A 455 5.06 -0.42 -19.11
C ILE A 455 4.18 0.70 -18.56
N LEU A 456 4.57 1.98 -18.70
CA LEU A 456 3.71 3.09 -18.26
C LEU A 456 2.36 3.12 -18.97
N LYS A 457 2.35 2.87 -20.29
CA LYS A 457 1.10 2.78 -21.06
C LYS A 457 0.23 1.62 -20.58
N LEU A 458 0.83 0.45 -20.38
CA LEU A 458 0.16 -0.73 -19.83
C LEU A 458 -0.48 -0.42 -18.45
N LEU A 459 0.28 0.21 -17.56
CA LEU A 459 -0.19 0.54 -16.22
C LEU A 459 -1.33 1.56 -16.25
N ASP A 460 -1.29 2.55 -17.15
CA ASP A 460 -2.40 3.50 -17.33
C ASP A 460 -3.69 2.78 -17.76
N GLU A 461 -3.60 1.89 -18.76
CA GLU A 461 -4.74 1.08 -19.22
C GLU A 461 -5.28 0.17 -18.09
N CYS A 462 -4.39 -0.43 -17.30
CA CYS A 462 -4.77 -1.27 -16.16
C CYS A 462 -5.44 -0.45 -15.04
N CYS A 463 -4.90 0.74 -14.72
CA CYS A 463 -5.53 1.65 -13.76
C CYS A 463 -6.94 2.05 -14.20
N GLN A 464 -7.13 2.41 -15.48
CA GLN A 464 -8.46 2.75 -16.01
C GLN A 464 -9.45 1.59 -15.87
N LYS A 465 -8.99 0.36 -16.09
CA LYS A 465 -9.79 -0.85 -15.89
C LYS A 465 -10.19 -1.05 -14.42
N VAL A 466 -9.28 -0.81 -13.48
CA VAL A 466 -9.55 -0.89 -12.03
C VAL A 466 -10.54 0.19 -11.60
N GLU A 467 -10.33 1.43 -12.04
CA GLU A 467 -11.24 2.54 -11.78
C GLU A 467 -12.66 2.19 -12.26
N LYS A 468 -12.85 1.71 -13.49
CA LYS A 468 -14.18 1.32 -14.01
C LYS A 468 -14.85 0.23 -13.18
N THR A 469 -14.10 -0.77 -12.73
CA THR A 469 -14.61 -1.87 -11.88
C THR A 469 -15.10 -1.35 -10.52
N LEU A 470 -14.35 -0.44 -9.89
CA LEU A 470 -14.68 0.09 -8.56
C LEU A 470 -15.86 1.09 -8.56
N HIS A 471 -16.13 1.76 -9.68
CA HIS A 471 -17.25 2.71 -9.79
C HIS A 471 -18.54 2.07 -10.36
N HIS A 472 -18.65 0.74 -10.37
CA HIS A 472 -19.78 0.00 -10.95
C HIS A 472 -20.16 0.46 -12.38
N GLY A 473 -19.17 0.86 -13.18
CA GLY A 473 -19.39 1.33 -14.55
C GLY A 473 -19.76 2.81 -14.73
N HIS A 474 -19.87 3.60 -13.65
CA HIS A 474 -19.96 5.06 -13.78
C HIS A 474 -18.62 5.63 -14.21
N ASN A 475 -18.59 6.33 -15.36
CA ASN A 475 -17.38 6.98 -15.87
C ASN A 475 -17.05 8.21 -15.01
N PRO A 476 -15.91 8.25 -14.30
CA PRO A 476 -15.46 9.49 -13.68
C PRO A 476 -15.10 10.50 -14.76
N HIS A 477 -15.61 11.73 -14.63
CA HIS A 477 -15.30 12.84 -15.54
C HIS A 477 -13.80 13.24 -15.51
N GLN A 478 -13.03 12.80 -14.50
CA GLN A 478 -11.60 13.03 -14.39
C GLN A 478 -10.95 11.96 -13.49
N SER A 479 -9.86 11.33 -13.94
CA SER A 479 -9.11 10.40 -13.09
C SER A 479 -8.47 11.17 -11.92
N SER A 480 -8.61 10.63 -10.71
CA SER A 480 -8.01 11.19 -9.50
C SER A 480 -6.51 10.88 -9.39
N ARG A 481 -5.96 10.08 -10.31
CA ARG A 481 -4.57 9.60 -10.26
C ARG A 481 -3.63 10.44 -11.13
N ARG A 482 -2.35 10.48 -10.76
CA ARG A 482 -1.28 11.15 -11.52
C ARG A 482 0.01 10.33 -11.43
N ILE A 483 0.71 10.23 -12.56
CA ILE A 483 2.06 9.68 -12.63
C ILE A 483 3.04 10.78 -12.20
N GLN A 484 3.92 10.47 -11.26
CA GLN A 484 4.96 11.37 -10.76
C GLN A 484 6.32 10.69 -10.87
N TYR A 485 7.30 11.40 -11.44
CA TYR A 485 8.66 10.91 -11.60
C TYR A 485 9.50 11.32 -10.39
N VAL A 486 10.13 10.35 -9.72
CA VAL A 486 10.97 10.62 -8.54
C VAL A 486 12.27 11.29 -9.00
N CYS A 487 12.56 12.47 -8.44
CA CYS A 487 13.81 13.21 -8.69
C CYS A 487 14.96 12.53 -7.94
N GLN A 488 16.12 12.46 -8.56
CA GLN A 488 17.36 11.94 -7.97
C GLN A 488 18.38 13.07 -7.73
N CYS A 489 17.91 14.30 -7.65
CA CYS A 489 18.73 15.51 -7.58
C CYS A 489 19.39 15.77 -6.21
N SER A 490 18.97 15.08 -5.15
CA SER A 490 19.50 15.24 -3.80
C SER A 490 19.63 13.87 -3.15
N PRO A 491 20.67 13.61 -2.35
CA PRO A 491 20.77 12.41 -1.53
C PRO A 491 19.86 12.44 -0.28
N SER A 492 18.95 13.42 -0.17
CA SER A 492 17.94 13.49 0.89
C SER A 492 17.11 12.21 0.98
N SER A 493 16.74 11.82 2.19
CA SER A 493 15.77 10.74 2.45
C SER A 493 14.35 11.09 2.00
N ASP A 494 14.06 12.37 1.80
CA ASP A 494 12.72 12.84 1.44
C ASP A 494 12.46 12.66 -0.06
N ILE A 495 11.39 11.93 -0.39
CA ILE A 495 10.96 11.75 -1.79
C ILE A 495 10.56 13.10 -2.38
N HIS A 496 11.20 13.43 -3.48
CA HIS A 496 10.98 14.66 -4.23
C HIS A 496 10.65 14.31 -5.68
N TYR A 497 9.83 15.13 -6.32
CA TYR A 497 9.30 14.86 -7.66
C TYR A 497 9.81 15.86 -8.68
N ILE A 498 9.98 15.40 -9.90
CA ILE A 498 10.19 16.27 -11.05
C ILE A 498 8.89 17.01 -11.36
N GLN A 499 8.98 18.32 -11.55
CA GLN A 499 7.83 19.22 -11.72
C GLN A 499 7.43 19.39 -13.20
N ASP A 500 6.12 19.52 -13.43
CA ASP A 500 5.46 19.97 -14.67
C ASP A 500 6.01 19.32 -15.94
N ILE A 501 5.90 17.99 -16.00
CA ILE A 501 6.21 17.26 -17.22
C ILE A 501 4.90 16.94 -17.94
N GLY A 502 4.55 17.78 -18.93
CA GLY A 502 3.54 17.41 -19.93
C GLY A 502 4.02 16.22 -20.76
N ALA A 503 3.08 15.48 -21.36
CA ALA A 503 3.35 14.28 -22.16
C ALA A 503 4.27 14.50 -23.39
N GLU A 504 4.64 15.75 -23.67
CA GLU A 504 5.44 16.17 -24.83
C GLU A 504 6.90 16.49 -24.50
N LYS A 505 7.32 16.49 -23.22
CA LYS A 505 8.72 16.72 -22.88
C LYS A 505 9.62 15.56 -23.31
N THR A 506 10.77 15.91 -23.85
CA THR A 506 11.83 15.01 -24.31
C THR A 506 12.94 14.89 -23.27
N SER A 507 13.82 13.90 -23.42
CA SER A 507 14.93 13.66 -22.48
C SER A 507 15.97 14.79 -22.40
N SER A 508 15.94 15.75 -23.33
CA SER A 508 16.84 16.91 -23.40
C SER A 508 16.28 18.17 -22.72
N ASP A 509 14.99 18.20 -22.40
CA ASP A 509 14.36 19.36 -21.78
C ASP A 509 14.85 19.56 -20.33
N PRO A 510 15.10 20.80 -19.90
CA PRO A 510 15.45 21.06 -18.50
C PRO A 510 14.29 20.70 -17.59
N VAL A 511 14.62 20.02 -16.49
CA VAL A 511 13.66 19.61 -15.47
C VAL A 511 13.90 20.34 -14.16
N TYR A 512 12.82 20.53 -13.41
CA TYR A 512 12.83 21.19 -12.11
C TYR A 512 12.48 20.19 -11.03
N CYS A 513 13.18 20.24 -9.91
CA CYS A 513 12.76 19.59 -8.69
C CYS A 513 11.72 20.46 -7.97
N LYS A 514 10.62 19.87 -7.49
CA LYS A 514 9.65 20.60 -6.64
C LYS A 514 10.27 21.26 -5.41
N MET A 515 11.38 20.71 -4.90
CA MET A 515 12.07 21.23 -3.71
C MET A 515 13.19 22.22 -4.06
N GLU A 516 14.09 21.85 -4.97
CA GLU A 516 15.30 22.63 -5.24
C GLU A 516 15.09 23.76 -6.26
N ARG A 517 14.01 23.76 -7.05
CA ARG A 517 13.64 24.76 -8.08
C ARG A 517 14.74 25.19 -9.08
N ILE A 518 15.93 24.59 -9.05
CA ILE A 518 17.04 24.84 -9.96
C ILE A 518 16.85 23.96 -11.22
N PRO A 519 16.91 24.53 -12.43
CA PRO A 519 16.85 23.76 -13.67
C PRO A 519 18.11 22.89 -13.84
N ARG A 520 17.91 21.64 -14.27
CA ARG A 520 19.00 20.71 -14.59
C ARG A 520 18.58 19.73 -15.68
N SER A 521 19.55 19.04 -16.26
CA SER A 521 19.29 17.89 -17.15
C SER A 521 18.82 16.67 -16.34
N LEU A 522 18.04 15.81 -16.99
CA LEU A 522 17.66 14.49 -16.46
C LEU A 522 18.90 13.62 -16.23
N THR A 523 18.91 12.83 -15.16
CA THR A 523 19.92 11.78 -15.00
C THR A 523 19.70 10.66 -16.01
N ILE A 524 20.70 9.80 -16.23
CA ILE A 524 20.57 8.62 -17.12
C ILE A 524 19.40 7.73 -16.69
N LYS A 525 19.16 7.58 -15.38
CA LYS A 525 18.07 6.75 -14.86
C LYS A 525 16.70 7.40 -15.04
N GLU A 526 16.62 8.72 -14.91
CA GLU A 526 15.39 9.49 -15.10
C GLU A 526 15.02 9.57 -16.60
N SER A 527 16.01 9.71 -17.48
CA SER A 527 15.80 9.87 -18.93
C SER A 527 15.16 8.64 -19.59
N LEU A 528 15.23 7.47 -18.96
CA LEU A 528 14.60 6.22 -19.41
C LEU A 528 13.07 6.31 -19.48
N TRP A 529 12.44 7.26 -18.79
CA TRP A 529 10.99 7.44 -18.84
C TRP A 529 10.49 8.37 -19.94
N PHE A 530 11.38 9.16 -20.56
CA PHE A 530 11.02 10.21 -21.50
C PHE A 530 11.23 9.77 -22.94
N LYS A 531 10.63 10.47 -23.90
CA LYS A 531 10.90 10.23 -25.33
C LYS A 531 12.25 10.82 -25.73
N GLU A 532 12.88 10.20 -26.72
CA GLU A 532 14.10 10.72 -27.35
C GLU A 532 13.74 11.81 -28.38
N GLU A 533 14.62 12.78 -28.61
CA GLU A 533 14.43 13.76 -29.67
C GLU A 533 14.42 13.06 -31.05
N ARG A 534 13.53 13.49 -31.96
CA ARG A 534 13.47 13.00 -33.35
C ARG A 534 14.71 13.32 -34.20
N LYS A 535 15.73 13.99 -33.68
CA LYS A 535 16.81 14.57 -34.50
C LYS A 535 17.81 13.59 -35.11
N ASN A 536 17.73 12.29 -34.83
CA ASN A 536 18.66 11.29 -35.40
C ASN A 536 18.02 10.21 -36.28
N LEU A 537 16.76 10.37 -36.71
CA LEU A 537 16.03 9.38 -37.52
C LEU A 537 15.95 9.73 -39.03
N GLU A 538 16.96 10.43 -39.57
CA GLU A 538 17.10 10.67 -41.03
C GLU A 538 18.34 10.00 -41.66
N LYS A 539 18.96 9.02 -41.00
CA LYS A 539 20.02 8.20 -41.63
C LYS A 539 19.90 6.71 -41.37
N GLU A 540 18.70 6.15 -41.50
CA GLU A 540 18.58 4.71 -41.80
C GLU A 540 17.49 4.51 -42.86
N THR A 541 17.91 4.55 -44.12
CA THR A 541 17.15 3.97 -45.23
C THR A 541 17.10 2.44 -45.02
N PRO A 542 15.94 1.79 -45.22
CA PRO A 542 15.84 0.33 -45.08
C PRO A 542 16.59 -0.37 -46.23
N PRO A 543 17.33 -1.47 -46.00
CA PRO A 543 17.96 -2.19 -47.09
C PRO A 543 16.91 -2.96 -47.89
N ALA A 544 16.87 -2.68 -49.18
CA ALA A 544 16.16 -3.49 -50.16
C ALA A 544 16.90 -4.82 -50.35
N LEU A 545 16.13 -5.92 -50.33
CA LEU A 545 16.54 -7.24 -50.80
C LEU A 545 16.95 -7.18 -52.27
N LYS A 546 18.21 -7.55 -52.59
CA LYS A 546 18.61 -8.14 -53.87
C LYS A 546 19.76 -9.14 -53.69
N ASP A 547 19.57 -10.29 -54.32
CA ASP A 547 20.48 -11.42 -54.43
C ASP A 547 21.71 -11.17 -55.33
N ALA A 548 22.69 -12.06 -55.13
CA ALA A 548 23.65 -12.64 -56.08
C ALA A 548 25.04 -11.98 -56.30
N ASN A 549 26.04 -12.73 -55.83
CA ASN A 549 27.28 -13.17 -56.49
C ASN A 549 28.40 -12.20 -56.93
N ASN A 550 29.59 -12.60 -56.46
CA ASN A 550 30.91 -12.63 -57.10
C ASN A 550 31.78 -11.36 -57.21
N ASP A 551 32.91 -11.49 -56.51
CA ASP A 551 34.29 -11.47 -57.01
C ASP A 551 35.23 -10.35 -56.56
N ASP A 552 36.39 -10.83 -56.10
CA ASP A 552 37.74 -10.28 -55.97
C ASP A 552 37.98 -8.76 -56.10
N THR A 553 38.76 -8.20 -55.17
CA THR A 553 40.19 -7.81 -55.38
C THR A 553 40.68 -6.90 -54.22
N ILE A 554 41.72 -7.32 -53.51
CA ILE A 554 42.64 -6.55 -52.62
C ILE A 554 43.83 -6.07 -53.52
N PRO A 555 44.69 -5.03 -53.26
CA PRO A 555 44.99 -4.28 -52.02
C PRO A 555 45.19 -2.75 -52.18
N LYS A 556 45.37 -2.00 -51.07
CA LYS A 556 46.67 -1.40 -50.66
C LYS A 556 46.57 -0.41 -49.49
N THR A 557 47.52 -0.65 -48.59
CA THR A 557 48.07 0.08 -47.45
C THR A 557 48.43 1.56 -47.69
N LYS A 558 48.33 2.38 -46.61
CA LYS A 558 49.23 3.45 -46.13
C LYS A 558 48.62 4.01 -44.82
N SER A 559 49.15 3.73 -43.63
CA SER A 559 50.34 4.29 -42.96
C SER A 559 50.20 5.76 -42.51
N ALA A 560 50.26 5.90 -41.17
CA ALA A 560 50.85 6.97 -40.35
C ALA A 560 50.26 8.40 -40.36
N ASN A 561 49.85 8.90 -39.20
CA ASN A 561 50.75 9.76 -38.39
C ASN A 561 50.20 10.09 -37.00
N GLU A 562 51.16 10.26 -36.09
CA GLU A 562 51.07 10.53 -34.67
C GLU A 562 50.78 12.01 -34.31
N ALA A 563 50.26 12.16 -33.08
CA ALA A 563 50.56 13.17 -32.06
C ALA A 563 50.57 14.68 -32.39
N SER A 564 49.81 15.45 -31.61
CA SER A 564 50.41 16.48 -30.73
C SER A 564 49.40 17.11 -29.75
N HIS A 565 49.81 17.04 -28.49
CA HIS A 565 49.52 17.82 -27.28
C HIS A 565 48.80 19.18 -27.34
N SER A 566 48.13 19.45 -26.21
CA SER A 566 48.13 20.68 -25.37
C SER A 566 46.71 21.15 -25.06
N SER A 567 46.32 21.65 -23.89
CA SER A 567 46.97 21.77 -22.58
C SER A 567 45.86 22.07 -21.57
N ILE A 568 46.08 21.59 -20.36
CA ILE A 568 45.38 21.94 -19.13
C ILE A 568 45.57 23.45 -18.86
N THR A 569 44.51 24.16 -18.47
CA THR A 569 44.66 25.42 -17.73
C THR A 569 43.73 25.39 -16.53
N GLN A 570 44.35 25.35 -15.36
CA GLN A 570 43.75 25.50 -14.05
C GLN A 570 43.20 26.93 -13.89
N ILE A 571 41.99 27.07 -13.35
CA ILE A 571 41.52 28.32 -12.75
C ILE A 571 41.23 28.04 -11.27
N SER A 572 42.11 28.60 -10.45
CA SER A 572 42.01 29.02 -9.05
C SER A 572 40.82 28.51 -8.21
N LYS A 573 41.15 27.63 -7.26
CA LYS A 573 40.40 27.43 -6.00
C LYS A 573 40.76 28.54 -5.00
N SER A 574 39.76 29.24 -4.46
CA SER A 574 39.77 29.63 -3.05
C SER A 574 38.37 30.03 -2.52
N LYS A 575 37.94 29.24 -1.52
CA LYS A 575 37.10 29.59 -0.34
C LYS A 575 35.65 30.05 -0.62
N ASP A 576 34.60 29.51 -0.03
CA ASP A 576 34.41 28.79 1.23
C ASP A 576 33.01 28.13 1.16
N ASP A 577 32.88 26.82 1.36
CA ASP A 577 31.60 26.16 1.66
C ASP A 577 31.90 24.76 2.23
N GLN A 578 31.95 24.68 3.55
CA GLN A 578 32.24 23.46 4.28
C GLN A 578 31.15 22.41 4.03
N GLN A 579 31.54 21.34 3.32
CA GLN A 579 30.76 20.12 3.17
C GLN A 579 30.49 19.50 4.55
N LYS A 580 29.22 19.53 5.00
CA LYS A 580 28.79 18.97 6.30
C LYS A 580 28.94 17.44 6.27
N VAL A 581 29.96 16.91 6.95
CA VAL A 581 30.17 15.45 7.07
C VAL A 581 29.13 14.86 8.02
N LEU A 582 28.23 14.04 7.49
CA LEU A 582 27.21 13.31 8.26
C LEU A 582 27.79 12.03 8.86
N LEU A 583 27.52 11.81 10.15
CA LEU A 583 27.92 10.62 10.91
C LEU A 583 26.81 9.56 10.85
N SER A 584 27.20 8.31 10.67
CA SER A 584 26.29 7.15 10.72
C SER A 584 26.70 6.18 11.84
N ILE A 585 25.91 5.13 12.06
CA ILE A 585 26.26 4.08 13.03
C ILE A 585 27.64 3.45 12.77
N ARG A 586 28.15 3.50 11.54
CA ARG A 586 29.50 3.01 11.18
C ARG A 586 30.62 3.83 11.84
N ASN A 587 30.34 5.06 12.24
CA ASN A 587 31.30 5.96 12.91
C ASN A 587 31.30 5.81 14.44
N LEU A 588 30.48 4.92 15.01
CA LEU A 588 30.37 4.78 16.48
C LEU A 588 31.71 4.45 17.14
N ALA A 589 32.51 3.57 16.54
CA ALA A 589 33.83 3.21 17.08
C ALA A 589 34.77 4.42 17.12
N GLU A 590 34.82 5.18 16.02
CA GLU A 590 35.61 6.41 15.93
C GLU A 590 35.15 7.45 16.95
N ILE A 591 33.84 7.68 17.10
CA ILE A 591 33.29 8.64 18.06
C ILE A 591 33.65 8.27 19.50
N LEU A 592 33.61 6.99 19.86
CA LEU A 592 34.00 6.51 21.18
C LEU A 592 35.49 6.72 21.44
N GLU A 593 36.35 6.49 20.44
CA GLU A 593 37.78 6.81 20.54
C GLU A 593 37.99 8.31 20.72
N VAL A 594 37.31 9.17 19.94
CA VAL A 594 37.42 10.63 20.08
C VAL A 594 37.02 11.10 21.48
N LEU A 595 35.92 10.60 22.03
CA LEU A 595 35.47 10.97 23.36
C LEU A 595 36.41 10.47 24.45
N LYS A 596 37.00 9.29 24.27
CA LYS A 596 38.00 8.72 25.19
C LYS A 596 39.30 9.52 25.17
N ASP A 597 39.82 9.83 23.98
CA ASP A 597 41.04 10.62 23.80
C ASP A 597 40.85 12.07 24.26
N GLY A 598 39.63 12.60 24.15
CA GLY A 598 39.22 13.89 24.70
C GLY A 598 38.93 13.89 26.20
N HIS A 599 39.15 12.76 26.90
CA HIS A 599 38.90 12.57 28.34
C HIS A 599 37.46 12.89 28.80
N PHE A 600 36.46 12.58 27.96
CA PHE A 600 35.06 12.75 28.33
C PHE A 600 34.66 11.84 29.50
N GLN A 601 34.00 12.40 30.53
CA GLN A 601 33.52 11.62 31.67
C GLN A 601 32.29 10.79 31.30
N THR A 602 32.45 9.46 31.20
CA THR A 602 31.39 8.53 30.76
C THR A 602 30.16 8.55 31.66
N THR A 603 30.28 8.93 32.93
CA THR A 603 29.16 9.10 33.87
C THR A 603 28.17 10.21 33.47
N LYS A 604 28.56 11.14 32.59
CA LYS A 604 27.69 12.24 32.10
C LYS A 604 26.92 11.89 30.82
N TRP A 605 26.85 10.61 30.46
CA TRP A 605 26.23 10.16 29.21
C TRP A 605 24.73 10.46 29.12
N ILE A 606 24.01 10.56 30.25
CA ILE A 606 22.58 10.94 30.27
C ILE A 606 22.42 12.40 29.82
N ASP A 607 23.18 13.31 30.41
CA ASP A 607 23.15 14.73 30.07
C ASP A 607 23.61 14.95 28.62
N LEU A 608 24.60 14.19 28.18
CA LEU A 608 25.03 14.17 26.78
C LEU A 608 23.89 13.70 25.86
N GLY A 609 23.22 12.60 26.20
CA GLY A 609 22.09 12.07 25.42
C GLY A 609 20.95 13.07 25.27
N LEU A 610 20.61 13.80 26.34
CA LEU A 610 19.61 14.86 26.32
C LEU A 610 20.02 16.01 25.39
N HIS A 611 21.29 16.43 25.45
CA HIS A 611 21.81 17.49 24.57
C HIS A 611 21.98 17.06 23.11
N LEU A 612 22.09 15.75 22.86
CA LEU A 612 22.05 15.15 21.53
C LEU A 612 20.61 14.97 21.00
N GLY A 613 19.60 15.23 21.82
CA GLY A 613 18.18 15.23 21.45
C GLY A 613 17.45 13.90 21.69
N LEU A 614 18.01 13.00 22.50
CA LEU A 614 17.35 11.75 22.91
C LEU A 614 16.34 12.01 24.04
N PHE A 615 15.26 11.24 24.08
CA PHE A 615 14.26 11.36 25.14
C PHE A 615 14.78 10.75 26.45
N TYR A 616 14.40 11.36 27.58
CA TYR A 616 14.79 10.89 28.91
C TYR A 616 14.37 9.45 29.19
N ASP A 617 13.19 9.03 28.73
CA ASP A 617 12.68 7.67 28.93
C ASP A 617 13.52 6.62 28.18
N ASP A 618 14.05 6.96 27.00
CA ASP A 618 14.99 6.10 26.25
C ASP A 618 16.32 5.96 27.00
N LEU A 619 16.81 7.06 27.56
CA LEU A 619 18.02 7.07 28.39
C LEU A 619 17.81 6.27 29.70
N LYS A 620 16.64 6.37 30.34
CA LYS A 620 16.31 5.53 31.51
C LYS A 620 16.16 4.05 31.15
N THR A 621 15.67 3.75 29.95
CA THR A 621 15.62 2.38 29.43
C THR A 621 17.03 1.84 29.17
N ILE A 622 17.95 2.66 28.64
CA ILE A 622 19.37 2.29 28.50
C ILE A 622 20.00 2.05 29.88
N GLU A 623 19.82 2.98 30.83
CA GLU A 623 20.40 2.89 32.18
C GLU A 623 19.98 1.60 32.92
N THR A 624 18.71 1.22 32.81
CA THR A 624 18.15 0.02 33.46
C THR A 624 18.55 -1.27 32.76
N ARG A 625 18.65 -1.26 31.43
CA ARG A 625 18.98 -2.44 30.60
C ARG A 625 20.44 -2.86 30.69
N TYR A 626 21.35 -1.93 30.97
CA TYR A 626 22.80 -2.18 31.01
C TYR A 626 23.39 -2.04 32.43
N ASN A 627 22.62 -2.38 33.47
CA ASN A 627 23.06 -2.43 34.87
C ASN A 627 23.78 -1.17 35.38
N ARG A 628 23.45 0.02 34.85
CA ARG A 628 24.10 1.30 35.17
C ARG A 628 25.61 1.34 34.87
N ASP A 629 26.13 0.50 33.99
CA ASP A 629 27.51 0.56 33.51
C ASP A 629 27.70 1.81 32.62
N PRO A 630 28.47 2.83 33.04
CA PRO A 630 28.59 4.10 32.32
C PRO A 630 29.16 3.96 30.91
N ASP A 631 30.10 3.03 30.69
CA ASP A 631 30.75 2.84 29.39
C ASP A 631 29.80 2.18 28.37
N GLN A 632 29.08 1.15 28.81
CA GLN A 632 28.07 0.49 27.97
C GLN A 632 26.87 1.41 27.71
N CYS A 633 26.45 2.18 28.70
CA CYS A 633 25.35 3.14 28.53
C CYS A 633 25.71 4.29 27.60
N LEU A 634 26.94 4.83 27.67
CA LEU A 634 27.42 5.85 26.73
C LEU A 634 27.45 5.32 25.29
N ARG A 635 27.94 4.09 25.09
CA ARG A 635 27.97 3.43 23.79
C ARG A 635 26.56 3.31 23.17
N GLU A 636 25.59 2.89 23.97
CA GLU A 636 24.21 2.68 23.51
C GLU A 636 23.45 4.00 23.32
N CYS A 637 23.74 5.00 24.14
CA CYS A 637 23.27 6.37 23.96
C CYS A 637 23.72 6.93 22.60
N LEU A 638 25.03 6.86 22.30
CA LEU A 638 25.58 7.31 21.02
C LEU A 638 25.07 6.48 19.84
N ALA A 639 24.92 5.17 20.01
CA ALA A 639 24.33 4.29 18.99
C ALA A 639 22.87 4.65 18.70
N SER A 640 22.09 4.97 19.73
CA SER A 640 20.71 5.44 19.60
C SER A 640 20.65 6.78 18.85
N TRP A 641 21.52 7.73 19.23
CA TRP A 641 21.63 9.02 18.55
C TRP A 641 22.00 8.91 17.06
N LEU A 642 22.93 8.02 16.71
CA LEU A 642 23.38 7.77 15.33
C LEU A 642 22.36 7.00 14.48
N LYS A 643 21.42 6.26 15.11
CA LYS A 643 20.34 5.55 14.43
C LYS A 643 19.08 6.41 14.26
N GLY A 644 18.84 7.33 15.20
CA GLY A 644 17.60 8.09 15.31
C GLY A 644 17.60 9.50 14.69
N SER A 645 18.73 10.03 14.21
CA SER A 645 18.80 11.41 13.72
C SER A 645 19.37 11.54 12.30
N PHE A 646 18.67 12.32 11.45
CA PHE A 646 19.11 12.66 10.08
C PHE A 646 20.20 13.75 10.02
N GLU A 647 20.77 14.14 11.16
CA GLU A 647 21.69 15.28 11.29
C GLU A 647 22.81 15.05 12.34
N ALA A 648 23.24 13.80 12.54
CA ALA A 648 24.40 13.51 13.39
C ALA A 648 25.68 14.05 12.72
N THR A 649 26.36 15.00 13.36
CA THR A 649 27.60 15.62 12.85
C THR A 649 28.59 15.82 13.99
N TRP A 650 29.88 15.91 13.66
CA TRP A 650 30.92 16.20 14.64
C TRP A 650 30.68 17.53 15.37
N ASP A 651 30.11 18.53 14.69
CA ASP A 651 29.75 19.82 15.30
C ASP A 651 28.66 19.68 16.35
N ARG A 652 27.61 18.89 16.07
CA ARG A 652 26.55 18.64 17.06
C ARG A 652 27.07 17.89 18.27
N LEU A 653 27.96 16.90 18.05
CA LEU A 653 28.61 16.20 19.16
C LEU A 653 29.44 17.17 20.00
N ALA A 654 30.28 18.00 19.37
CA ALA A 654 31.09 18.99 20.09
C ALA A 654 30.26 20.03 20.85
N ILE A 655 29.13 20.48 20.27
CA ILE A 655 28.20 21.40 20.94
C ILE A 655 27.54 20.70 22.15
N ALA A 656 27.05 19.47 21.98
CA ALA A 656 26.41 18.73 23.06
C ALA A 656 27.37 18.44 24.20
N VAL A 657 28.59 17.97 23.90
CA VAL A 657 29.67 17.76 24.88
C VAL A 657 30.04 19.06 25.60
N GLY A 658 30.10 20.18 24.88
CA GLY A 658 30.33 21.49 25.50
C GLY A 658 29.21 21.93 26.44
N LYS A 659 27.95 21.63 26.13
CA LYS A 659 26.79 21.94 27.00
C LYS A 659 26.76 21.10 28.28
N VAL A 660 27.33 19.89 28.25
CA VAL A 660 27.54 19.02 29.42
C VAL A 660 28.65 19.58 30.36
N GLY A 661 29.35 20.63 29.96
CA GLY A 661 30.43 21.25 30.74
C GLY A 661 31.82 20.63 30.49
N GLU A 662 31.94 19.73 29.51
CA GLU A 662 33.20 19.07 29.13
C GLU A 662 33.91 19.86 28.02
N THR A 663 34.39 21.06 28.35
CA THR A 663 34.97 22.00 27.38
C THR A 663 36.23 21.47 26.71
N THR A 664 37.07 20.73 27.44
CA THR A 664 38.30 20.09 26.91
C THR A 664 37.99 18.98 25.90
N ALA A 665 36.97 18.15 26.17
CA ALA A 665 36.53 17.12 25.23
C ALA A 665 35.89 17.75 23.97
N ALA A 666 35.12 18.83 24.15
CA ALA A 666 34.51 19.57 23.04
C ALA A 666 35.55 20.26 22.13
N THR A 667 36.62 20.83 22.69
CA THR A 667 37.71 21.42 21.90
C THR A 667 38.52 20.35 21.17
N TYR A 668 38.75 19.19 21.81
CA TYR A 668 39.41 18.04 21.18
C TYR A 668 38.61 17.48 19.98
N ILE A 669 37.28 17.38 20.09
CA ILE A 669 36.42 16.96 18.96
C ILE A 669 36.56 17.95 17.78
N ARG A 670 36.62 19.26 18.06
CA ARG A 670 36.75 20.30 17.02
C ARG A 670 38.13 20.27 16.36
N SER A 671 39.21 20.09 17.11
CA SER A 671 40.56 20.05 16.54
C SER A 671 40.82 18.79 15.70
N ARG A 672 40.23 17.64 16.07
CA ARG A 672 40.35 16.39 15.29
C ARG A 672 39.56 16.44 13.96
N LYS A 673 38.53 17.29 13.87
CA LYS A 673 37.78 17.55 12.64
C LYS A 673 38.61 18.36 11.61
N GLU A 674 39.52 19.22 12.06
CA GLU A 674 40.35 20.08 11.19
C GLU A 674 41.58 19.36 10.59
N LEU A 675 41.90 18.15 11.09
CA LEU A 675 43.05 17.34 10.67
C LEU A 675 42.73 16.27 9.62
N LYS A 676 41.47 16.16 9.16
CA LYS A 676 41.01 15.12 8.21
C LYS A 676 40.41 15.69 6.93
#